data_AF-A0A3M0WA62-F1
#
_entry.id   AF-A0A3M0WA62-F1
#
_cell.length_a   1.000
_cell.length_b   1.000
_cell.length_c   1.000
_cell.angle_alpha   90.00
_cell.angle_beta   90.00
_cell.angle_gamma   90.00
#
_symmetry.space_group_name_H-M   'P 1'
#
loop_
_entity.id
_entity.type
_entity.pdbx_description
1 polymer ?
#
loop_
_entity_poly.entity_id
_entity_poly.type
_entity_poly.pdbx_seq_one_letter_code
_entity_poly.pdbx_strand_id
1 'polypeptide(L)'
;MACKNNSQAELYTEVQSISTRLDGLRRTLDKFDTLFETLFDTMTLGFAKLKSESLQQADEISSAVGLALKRLEDESIKADVSWSPDGVNYVAGSATQGDEYNRPNNLMLGSLAHNRLLSLPDHRHRQSENNSSLAEPWIYDTVSTVRWSARGASREDLFFSAGFDGTVKQWAFSPVEGAATCELSYPHQDSVITMDLSAPAMGLLATATTHSTDSLRWYSIGDPKPEHIDLTDRKARSVTDFIMCLRFGQSAHNMNYLLSGFASRSVHQDRGPSTSGFLGMWRFDESRVTAINVSPNRQQIFDVAWSLSNDTFLAGQSRRRRAPYIDRSVVRLYSTKQEQMILQFDCPALDINEVGFCAFDENIVTASCTNRATYIWDMRRPDKIMHTLRHDRDAFASVRMEEDTGIRILQWGRSRSELFTGGSDGKLQHWDIRRNPDDVFVDTILDTGVEQMSGALSPTMNEFFIGDAAGSIHLLERSSYLTDEPPIQLDLVDETMVSASTSNNNINNENENDQDTDEAQAQGRQAARQLIESGIITMHPDFGPVQGPKYKPRRKKPQQQQPHSAEQQARNSEIERSKRKASVSLSGLDRILPITMGDASTSNGTHTGGPKYDPTFTQRVIDAAGPNAHPRVKEVVSSLIRHIHDWAREVDLTADEWWEGLKLINWAGQMTDAKRNEGQLVCDVIGLESLVDEITYKKASEAADVATQSAILGPFYRDNPPQLKKGDSISHNTPADAVVAYMYGTVVDAVTKKPLQGVKLDVWEASTNGLYEQQDDNQVEHNLRGQFTTDENGEYAWYCIVPTPYPIPFDGPAGKLLQVLDRHPYRPSHIHLIALVDGYKPLTTQIFDKNSKYLDDDSVFAVKDDLIVDFIDRKGDPKATKELRYDIALVPIPKQ
;
A
#
# COMPACT_ATOMS: atom_id res chain seq x y z
N MET A 1 -72.54 -55.41 30.84
CA MET A 1 -72.02 -54.04 31.04
C MET A 1 -70.70 -54.02 31.84
N ALA A 2 -69.77 -54.98 31.65
CA ALA A 2 -68.55 -55.08 32.46
C ALA A 2 -67.23 -55.25 31.68
N CYS A 3 -67.26 -55.23 30.34
CA CYS A 3 -66.04 -55.38 29.52
C CYS A 3 -65.60 -54.12 28.76
N LYS A 4 -66.26 -52.97 28.98
CA LYS A 4 -65.88 -51.69 28.34
C LYS A 4 -65.31 -50.63 29.29
N ASN A 5 -65.32 -50.86 30.60
CA ASN A 5 -64.81 -49.89 31.58
C ASN A 5 -63.37 -50.16 32.05
N ASN A 6 -62.81 -51.36 31.81
CA ASN A 6 -61.41 -51.63 32.19
C ASN A 6 -60.38 -51.08 31.20
N SER A 7 -60.68 -51.02 29.89
CA SER A 7 -59.70 -50.55 28.91
C SER A 7 -59.47 -49.04 28.94
N GLN A 8 -60.47 -48.24 29.31
CA GLN A 8 -60.29 -46.79 29.46
C GLN A 8 -59.55 -46.42 30.74
N ALA A 9 -59.76 -47.14 31.84
CA ALA A 9 -59.03 -46.89 33.09
C ALA A 9 -57.55 -47.28 32.96
N GLU A 10 -57.24 -48.37 32.27
CA GLU A 10 -55.85 -48.78 31.99
C GLU A 10 -55.14 -47.79 31.07
N LEU A 11 -55.79 -47.33 29.98
CA LEU A 11 -55.24 -46.29 29.09
C LEU A 11 -55.02 -44.95 29.80
N TYR A 12 -55.93 -44.52 30.67
CA TYR A 12 -55.76 -43.27 31.42
C TYR A 12 -54.61 -43.35 32.42
N THR A 13 -54.43 -44.51 33.07
CA THR A 13 -53.33 -44.77 34.00
C THR A 13 -52.00 -44.82 33.26
N GLU A 14 -51.97 -45.39 32.05
CA GLU A 14 -50.77 -45.48 31.22
C GLU A 14 -50.37 -44.11 30.65
N VAL A 15 -51.33 -43.29 30.21
CA VAL A 15 -51.08 -41.91 29.76
C VAL A 15 -50.63 -41.00 30.91
N GLN A 16 -51.20 -41.13 32.11
CA GLN A 16 -50.71 -40.41 33.30
C GLN A 16 -49.32 -40.85 33.72
N SER A 17 -49.00 -42.14 33.60
CA SER A 17 -47.66 -42.69 33.85
C SER A 17 -46.63 -42.13 32.85
N ILE A 18 -46.97 -42.06 31.56
CA ILE A 18 -46.11 -41.49 30.51
C ILE A 18 -45.94 -39.98 30.69
N SER A 19 -47.01 -39.25 31.00
CA SER A 19 -46.95 -37.80 31.27
C SER A 19 -46.08 -37.49 32.49
N THR A 20 -46.23 -38.25 33.59
CA THR A 20 -45.42 -38.09 34.80
C THR A 20 -43.94 -38.44 34.53
N ARG A 21 -43.67 -39.43 33.67
CA ARG A 21 -42.30 -39.77 33.23
C ARG A 21 -41.70 -38.70 32.31
N LEU A 22 -42.50 -38.10 31.43
CA LEU A 22 -42.07 -36.98 30.56
C LEU A 22 -41.79 -35.71 31.37
N ASP A 23 -42.62 -35.39 32.35
CA ASP A 23 -42.36 -34.26 33.27
C ASP A 23 -41.15 -34.52 34.17
N GLY A 24 -40.92 -35.77 34.58
CA GLY A 24 -39.70 -36.18 35.27
C GLY A 24 -38.46 -36.05 34.38
N LEU A 25 -38.56 -36.42 33.10
CA LEU A 25 -37.49 -36.24 32.11
C LEU A 25 -37.24 -34.77 31.82
N ARG A 26 -38.29 -33.95 31.71
CA ARG A 26 -38.19 -32.51 31.46
C ARG A 26 -37.54 -31.78 32.64
N ARG A 27 -37.91 -32.10 33.88
CA ARG A 27 -37.21 -31.58 35.07
C ARG A 27 -35.79 -32.11 35.25
N THR A 28 -35.48 -33.27 34.65
CA THR A 28 -34.12 -33.81 34.65
C THR A 28 -33.28 -33.12 33.57
N LEU A 29 -33.87 -32.82 32.40
CA LEU A 29 -33.30 -32.01 31.33
C LEU A 29 -33.06 -30.56 31.77
N ASP A 30 -34.04 -29.90 32.41
CA ASP A 30 -33.87 -28.53 32.94
C ASP A 30 -32.76 -28.50 34.01
N LYS A 31 -32.66 -29.53 34.85
CA LYS A 31 -31.55 -29.67 35.81
C LYS A 31 -30.22 -29.96 35.12
N PHE A 32 -30.21 -30.68 34.00
CA PHE A 32 -29.01 -30.91 33.20
C PHE A 32 -28.59 -29.63 32.50
N ASP A 33 -29.50 -28.84 31.94
CA ASP A 33 -29.22 -27.54 31.31
C ASP A 33 -28.71 -26.53 32.34
N THR A 34 -29.30 -26.48 33.54
CA THR A 34 -28.78 -25.60 34.61
C THR A 34 -27.40 -26.07 35.10
N LEU A 35 -27.17 -27.39 35.17
CA LEU A 35 -25.86 -27.95 35.52
C LEU A 35 -24.86 -27.72 34.38
N PHE A 36 -25.29 -27.73 33.11
CA PHE A 36 -24.48 -27.50 31.93
C PHE A 36 -24.08 -26.04 31.84
N GLU A 37 -25.01 -25.10 32.04
CA GLU A 37 -24.75 -23.65 32.16
C GLU A 37 -23.76 -23.35 33.30
N THR A 38 -23.97 -23.94 34.49
CA THR A 38 -23.06 -23.72 35.63
C THR A 38 -21.70 -24.39 35.42
N LEU A 39 -21.65 -25.57 34.78
CA LEU A 39 -20.40 -26.27 34.44
C LEU A 39 -19.70 -25.56 33.28
N PHE A 40 -20.43 -24.95 32.34
CA PHE A 40 -19.94 -24.16 31.22
C PHE A 40 -19.39 -22.83 31.73
N ASP A 41 -20.03 -22.13 32.66
CA ASP A 41 -19.48 -20.93 33.31
C ASP A 41 -18.24 -21.25 34.15
N THR A 42 -18.27 -22.35 34.91
CA THR A 42 -17.14 -22.79 35.73
C THR A 42 -15.98 -23.32 34.88
N MET A 43 -16.26 -23.96 33.74
CA MET A 43 -15.26 -24.37 32.77
C MET A 43 -14.76 -23.17 31.96
N THR A 44 -15.57 -22.18 31.59
CA THR A 44 -15.14 -20.97 30.88
C THR A 44 -14.20 -20.12 31.74
N LEU A 45 -14.50 -19.97 33.04
CA LEU A 45 -13.58 -19.38 34.03
C LEU A 45 -12.36 -20.28 34.35
N GLY A 46 -12.53 -21.60 34.31
CA GLY A 46 -11.44 -22.57 34.46
C GLY A 46 -10.50 -22.64 33.25
N PHE A 47 -11.03 -22.46 32.04
CA PHE A 47 -10.32 -22.42 30.77
C PHE A 47 -9.56 -21.10 30.62
N ALA A 48 -10.10 -19.97 31.10
CA ALA A 48 -9.33 -18.72 31.19
C ALA A 48 -8.09 -18.87 32.09
N LYS A 49 -8.20 -19.66 33.18
CA LYS A 49 -7.10 -19.93 34.12
C LYS A 49 -6.12 -21.00 33.64
N LEU A 50 -6.58 -21.97 32.84
CA LEU A 50 -5.73 -22.96 32.17
C LEU A 50 -5.08 -22.43 30.88
N LYS A 51 -5.67 -21.42 30.22
CA LYS A 51 -5.05 -20.67 29.12
C LYS A 51 -3.82 -19.91 29.61
N SER A 52 -3.89 -19.27 30.79
CA SER A 52 -2.72 -18.57 31.35
C SER A 52 -1.57 -19.52 31.73
N GLU A 53 -1.87 -20.77 32.09
CA GLU A 53 -0.84 -21.77 32.46
C GLU A 53 -0.29 -22.54 31.25
N SER A 54 -0.99 -22.57 30.11
CA SER A 54 -0.49 -23.14 28.84
C SER A 54 0.23 -22.10 27.95
N LEU A 55 -0.10 -20.82 28.09
CA LEU A 55 0.62 -19.70 27.45
C LEU A 55 2.05 -19.53 27.98
N GLN A 56 2.33 -19.96 29.22
CA GLN A 56 3.69 -19.92 29.77
C GLN A 56 4.65 -20.94 29.11
N GLN A 57 4.14 -21.85 28.27
CA GLN A 57 4.92 -22.81 27.49
C GLN A 57 5.09 -22.41 26.01
N ALA A 58 4.33 -21.43 25.51
CA ALA A 58 4.55 -20.84 24.19
C ALA A 58 5.77 -19.89 24.16
N ASP A 59 6.15 -19.35 25.33
CA ASP A 59 7.32 -18.48 25.51
C ASP A 59 8.68 -19.22 25.42
N GLU A 60 8.70 -20.56 25.40
CA GLU A 60 9.95 -21.34 25.31
C GLU A 60 10.26 -21.90 23.91
N ILE A 61 9.40 -21.68 22.89
CA ILE A 61 9.56 -22.28 21.54
C ILE A 61 9.23 -21.30 20.38
N SER A 62 9.55 -20.00 20.50
CA SER A 62 9.68 -19.12 19.31
C SER A 62 11.15 -18.98 18.88
N SER A 63 11.79 -20.14 18.72
CA SER A 63 13.15 -20.28 18.21
C SER A 63 13.06 -21.04 16.89
N ALA A 64 12.95 -20.33 15.75
CA ALA A 64 13.56 -20.72 14.46
C ALA A 64 13.24 -19.81 13.28
N VAL A 65 12.21 -18.95 13.29
CA VAL A 65 11.93 -18.05 12.16
C VAL A 65 11.41 -16.73 12.72
N GLY A 66 12.12 -15.64 12.44
CA GLY A 66 11.81 -14.28 12.89
C GLY A 66 10.43 -13.82 12.40
N LEU A 67 9.39 -14.11 13.17
CA LEU A 67 8.07 -13.51 13.05
C LEU A 67 7.70 -13.01 14.45
N ALA A 68 7.56 -11.70 14.60
CA ALA A 68 6.98 -11.12 15.81
C ALA A 68 5.47 -11.38 15.75
N LEU A 69 4.98 -12.31 16.58
CA LEU A 69 3.55 -12.54 16.71
C LEU A 69 2.96 -11.38 17.53
N LYS A 70 2.09 -10.57 16.93
CA LYS A 70 1.29 -9.63 17.69
C LYS A 70 -0.16 -10.07 17.71
N ARG A 71 -0.58 -10.57 18.87
CA ARG A 71 -1.98 -10.88 19.16
C ARG A 71 -2.70 -9.58 19.53
N LEU A 72 -3.63 -9.14 18.68
CA LEU A 72 -4.64 -8.18 19.08
C LEU A 72 -5.73 -9.00 19.77
N GLU A 73 -5.62 -9.17 21.09
CA GLU A 73 -6.66 -9.85 21.86
C GLU A 73 -7.90 -8.95 21.91
N ASP A 74 -8.78 -9.12 20.93
CA ASP A 74 -10.20 -8.81 21.06
C ASP A 74 -11.00 -10.03 20.57
N GLU A 75 -12.03 -10.39 21.32
CA GLU A 75 -12.81 -11.61 21.11
C GLU A 75 -14.04 -11.33 20.23
N SER A 76 -14.01 -11.46 18.89
CA SER A 76 -15.27 -11.65 18.10
C SER A 76 -15.19 -11.91 16.58
N ILE A 77 -15.54 -13.16 16.22
CA ILE A 77 -16.12 -13.78 15.00
C ILE A 77 -15.52 -13.53 13.58
N LYS A 78 -15.75 -14.50 12.67
CA LYS A 78 -15.38 -14.60 11.23
C LYS A 78 -15.21 -13.23 10.52
N ALA A 79 -13.98 -12.89 10.17
CA ALA A 79 -13.68 -11.60 9.53
C ALA A 79 -13.54 -11.70 8.00
N ASP A 80 -14.03 -10.72 7.22
CA ASP A 80 -13.50 -10.43 5.87
C ASP A 80 -12.51 -9.26 5.98
N VAL A 81 -11.46 -9.27 5.16
CA VAL A 81 -10.31 -8.38 5.34
C VAL A 81 -9.84 -7.80 4.03
N SER A 82 -9.44 -6.53 4.03
CA SER A 82 -8.90 -5.86 2.84
C SER A 82 -7.83 -4.84 3.20
N TRP A 83 -6.72 -4.86 2.45
CA TRP A 83 -5.63 -3.91 2.57
C TRP A 83 -5.85 -2.67 1.69
N SER A 84 -5.35 -1.53 2.14
CA SER A 84 -5.15 -0.37 1.29
C SER A 84 -4.11 -0.67 0.20
N PRO A 85 -4.19 -0.03 -0.98
CA PRO A 85 -3.28 -0.31 -2.10
C PRO A 85 -1.80 -0.09 -1.81
N ASP A 86 -1.48 0.78 -0.84
CA ASP A 86 -0.12 1.02 -0.36
C ASP A 86 0.36 0.02 0.70
N GLY A 87 -0.54 -0.83 1.22
CA GLY A 87 -0.25 -1.83 2.25
C GLY A 87 -0.06 -1.26 3.66
N VAL A 88 -0.39 0.00 3.88
CA VAL A 88 -0.18 0.68 5.17
C VAL A 88 -1.40 0.59 6.08
N ASN A 89 -2.59 0.48 5.51
CA ASN A 89 -3.85 0.47 6.23
C ASN A 89 -4.67 -0.76 5.85
N TYR A 90 -5.61 -1.15 6.70
CA TYR A 90 -6.46 -2.29 6.45
C TYR A 90 -7.82 -2.10 7.10
N VAL A 91 -8.83 -2.76 6.53
CA VAL A 91 -10.18 -2.80 7.08
C VAL A 91 -10.56 -4.26 7.32
N ALA A 92 -11.25 -4.50 8.43
CA ALA A 92 -11.77 -5.81 8.81
C ALA A 92 -13.25 -5.67 9.18
N GLY A 93 -14.10 -6.51 8.59
CA GLY A 93 -15.50 -6.63 8.97
C GLY A 93 -15.75 -7.98 9.62
N SER A 94 -16.57 -8.04 10.68
CA SER A 94 -16.87 -9.27 11.42
C SER A 94 -18.33 -9.68 11.26
N ALA A 95 -18.57 -11.00 11.21
CA ALA A 95 -19.91 -11.56 11.30
C ALA A 95 -20.44 -11.52 12.74
N THR A 96 -21.69 -11.14 12.93
CA THR A 96 -22.36 -11.14 14.24
C THR A 96 -23.44 -12.22 14.25
N GLN A 97 -23.48 -13.03 15.31
CA GLN A 97 -24.53 -14.02 15.48
C GLN A 97 -25.67 -13.34 16.25
N GLY A 98 -26.82 -13.19 15.59
CA GLY A 98 -27.96 -12.41 16.10
C GLY A 98 -28.36 -12.74 17.54
N ASP A 99 -28.92 -11.73 18.22
CA ASP A 99 -29.47 -11.64 19.59
C ASP A 99 -28.70 -12.27 20.79
N GLU A 100 -27.99 -13.39 20.64
CA GLU A 100 -27.30 -14.08 21.75
C GLU A 100 -25.85 -13.60 21.98
N TYR A 101 -25.22 -12.93 21.00
CA TYR A 101 -23.89 -12.31 21.15
C TYR A 101 -23.80 -10.95 20.44
N ASN A 102 -24.55 -9.97 20.95
CA ASN A 102 -24.43 -8.59 20.50
C ASN A 102 -23.11 -7.95 21.00
N ARG A 103 -22.08 -7.92 20.15
CA ARG A 103 -20.74 -7.38 20.49
C ARG A 103 -20.41 -6.15 19.62
N PRO A 104 -19.83 -5.07 20.20
CA PRO A 104 -19.30 -3.95 19.43
C PRO A 104 -18.09 -4.38 18.59
N ASN A 105 -17.58 -3.46 17.75
CA ASN A 105 -16.39 -3.65 16.91
C ASN A 105 -16.57 -4.58 15.69
N ASN A 106 -17.78 -4.62 15.12
CA ASN A 106 -18.07 -5.37 13.89
C ASN A 106 -17.41 -4.80 12.63
N LEU A 107 -16.94 -3.54 12.65
CA LEU A 107 -16.16 -2.93 11.57
C LEU A 107 -14.95 -2.21 12.17
N MET A 108 -13.76 -2.66 11.81
CA MET A 108 -12.48 -2.12 12.28
C MET A 108 -11.63 -1.56 11.13
N LEU A 109 -10.94 -0.45 11.39
CA LEU A 109 -9.96 0.18 10.52
C LEU A 109 -8.60 0.23 11.24
N GLY A 110 -7.61 -0.46 10.70
CA GLY A 110 -6.25 -0.41 11.18
C GLY A 110 -5.37 0.51 10.33
N SER A 111 -4.49 1.25 10.99
CA SER A 111 -3.46 2.05 10.34
C SER A 111 -2.10 1.76 10.97
N LEU A 112 -1.19 1.18 10.18
CA LEU A 112 0.18 0.91 10.60
C LEU A 112 0.98 2.21 10.76
N ALA A 113 0.77 3.20 9.89
CA ALA A 113 1.45 4.49 9.98
C ALA A 113 1.10 5.28 11.26
N HIS A 114 -0.13 5.13 11.76
CA HIS A 114 -0.59 5.81 12.98
C HIS A 114 -0.51 4.94 14.21
N ASN A 115 -0.08 3.67 14.07
CA ASN A 115 -0.11 2.69 15.13
C ASN A 115 -1.48 2.62 15.85
N ARG A 116 -2.58 2.58 15.08
CA ARG A 116 -3.94 2.67 15.62
C ARG A 116 -4.88 1.61 15.05
N LEU A 117 -5.81 1.15 15.88
CA LEU A 117 -6.97 0.36 15.48
C LEU A 117 -8.26 1.09 15.90
N LEU A 118 -9.11 1.37 14.92
CA LEU A 118 -10.34 2.14 15.05
C LEU A 118 -11.57 1.26 14.90
N SER A 119 -12.52 1.38 15.81
CA SER A 119 -13.88 0.84 15.64
C SER A 119 -14.76 1.88 14.95
N LEU A 120 -15.38 1.51 13.83
CA LEU A 120 -16.22 2.44 13.05
C LEU A 120 -17.69 2.35 13.50
N PRO A 121 -18.41 3.50 13.61
CA PRO A 121 -19.66 3.59 14.36
C PRO A 121 -20.93 3.11 13.60
N ASP A 122 -20.82 2.16 12.68
CA ASP A 122 -21.86 1.84 11.70
C ASP A 122 -22.13 0.33 11.53
N HIS A 123 -23.06 -0.05 10.63
CA HIS A 123 -23.61 -1.42 10.54
C HIS A 123 -24.23 -1.88 11.86
N ARG A 124 -25.09 -1.04 12.43
CA ARG A 124 -25.82 -1.30 13.67
C ARG A 124 -27.18 -0.63 13.65
N HIS A 125 -28.14 -1.18 14.37
CA HIS A 125 -29.47 -0.61 14.52
C HIS A 125 -29.90 -0.54 15.98
N ARG A 126 -30.83 0.35 16.33
CA ARG A 126 -31.31 0.46 17.72
C ARG A 126 -32.27 -0.67 18.06
N GLN A 127 -32.16 -1.18 19.29
CA GLN A 127 -33.14 -2.12 19.85
C GLN A 127 -34.54 -1.47 19.94
N SER A 128 -35.58 -2.28 19.71
CA SER A 128 -36.97 -1.87 19.92
C SER A 128 -37.25 -1.70 21.43
N GLU A 129 -38.03 -0.68 21.81
CA GLU A 129 -38.28 -0.23 23.20
C GLU A 129 -38.86 -1.29 24.17
N ASN A 130 -39.17 -2.50 23.71
CA ASN A 130 -39.82 -3.54 24.51
C ASN A 130 -38.87 -4.43 25.36
N ASN A 131 -37.55 -4.34 25.19
CA ASN A 131 -36.56 -5.13 25.95
C ASN A 131 -35.59 -4.23 26.74
N SER A 132 -36.08 -3.60 27.80
CA SER A 132 -35.36 -2.60 28.60
C SER A 132 -34.36 -3.18 29.64
N SER A 133 -33.87 -4.41 29.46
CA SER A 133 -33.01 -5.10 30.45
C SER A 133 -31.55 -5.27 30.06
N LEU A 134 -31.11 -4.79 28.88
CA LEU A 134 -29.72 -4.89 28.42
C LEU A 134 -28.99 -3.54 28.51
N ALA A 135 -27.68 -3.57 28.79
CA ALA A 135 -26.83 -2.39 28.99
C ALA A 135 -26.50 -1.64 27.68
N GLU A 136 -26.60 -2.30 26.53
CA GLU A 136 -26.21 -1.77 25.21
C GLU A 136 -27.43 -1.47 24.32
N PRO A 137 -27.62 -0.22 23.82
CA PRO A 137 -28.81 0.17 23.04
C PRO A 137 -28.74 -0.17 21.54
N TRP A 138 -27.57 -0.62 21.06
CA TRP A 138 -27.29 -0.92 19.66
C TRP A 138 -27.17 -2.42 19.44
N ILE A 139 -27.82 -2.94 18.40
CA ILE A 139 -27.57 -4.28 17.84
C ILE A 139 -26.57 -4.11 16.70
N TYR A 140 -25.43 -4.79 16.78
CA TYR A 140 -24.41 -4.78 15.74
C TYR A 140 -24.71 -5.85 14.69
N ASP A 141 -24.87 -5.42 13.44
CA ASP A 141 -25.17 -6.29 12.31
C ASP A 141 -23.89 -6.89 11.71
N THR A 142 -24.03 -8.05 11.07
CA THR A 142 -22.91 -8.72 10.39
C THR A 142 -22.38 -7.84 9.27
N VAL A 143 -21.07 -7.58 9.27
CA VAL A 143 -20.35 -7.03 8.12
C VAL A 143 -19.90 -8.20 7.26
N SER A 144 -20.54 -8.39 6.11
CA SER A 144 -20.32 -9.56 5.26
C SER A 144 -19.08 -9.43 4.39
N THR A 145 -18.73 -8.21 3.99
CA THR A 145 -17.51 -7.98 3.20
C THR A 145 -17.00 -6.56 3.30
N VAL A 146 -15.69 -6.41 3.13
CA VAL A 146 -14.99 -5.12 3.09
C VAL A 146 -14.02 -5.10 1.91
N ARG A 147 -13.94 -3.98 1.17
CA ARG A 147 -13.03 -3.84 0.02
C ARG A 147 -12.44 -2.45 -0.03
N TRP A 148 -11.12 -2.38 -0.08
CA TRP A 148 -10.42 -1.13 -0.35
C TRP A 148 -10.39 -0.88 -1.86
N SER A 149 -10.68 0.37 -2.26
CA SER A 149 -10.61 0.77 -3.66
C SER A 149 -9.16 0.94 -4.09
N ALA A 150 -8.79 0.38 -5.25
CA ALA A 150 -7.50 0.70 -5.86
C ALA A 150 -7.47 2.17 -6.31
N ARG A 151 -6.34 2.86 -6.15
CA ARG A 151 -6.22 4.29 -6.49
C ARG A 151 -6.51 4.52 -7.98
N GLY A 152 -7.57 5.30 -8.26
CA GLY A 152 -7.99 5.74 -9.59
C GLY A 152 -7.77 7.25 -9.80
N ALA A 153 -8.39 7.81 -10.84
CA ALA A 153 -8.25 9.23 -11.20
C ALA A 153 -8.74 10.21 -10.10
N SER A 154 -9.63 9.77 -9.21
CA SER A 154 -9.99 10.45 -7.96
C SER A 154 -8.91 10.14 -6.92
N ARG A 155 -8.12 11.15 -6.52
CA ARG A 155 -7.00 11.02 -5.57
C ARG A 155 -7.41 10.69 -4.11
N GLU A 156 -8.60 10.15 -3.91
CA GLU A 156 -9.19 9.89 -2.59
C GLU A 156 -9.06 8.40 -2.25
N ASP A 157 -8.59 8.11 -1.03
CA ASP A 157 -8.45 6.74 -0.53
C ASP A 157 -9.82 6.29 0.01
N LEU A 158 -10.52 5.50 -0.80
CA LEU A 158 -11.86 5.00 -0.48
C LEU A 158 -11.83 3.52 -0.10
N PHE A 159 -12.66 3.12 0.85
CA PHE A 159 -13.02 1.71 1.07
C PHE A 159 -14.52 1.54 1.25
N PHE A 160 -14.98 0.31 1.15
CA PHE A 160 -16.39 -0.05 1.21
C PHE A 160 -16.61 -1.14 2.25
N SER A 161 -17.76 -1.11 2.91
CA SER A 161 -18.23 -2.17 3.80
C SER A 161 -19.68 -2.53 3.46
N ALA A 162 -20.00 -3.82 3.44
CA ALA A 162 -21.35 -4.32 3.21
C ALA A 162 -21.86 -5.09 4.42
N GLY A 163 -23.13 -4.93 4.75
CA GLY A 163 -23.71 -5.52 5.94
C GLY A 163 -25.07 -6.19 5.75
N PHE A 164 -25.43 -6.99 6.76
CA PHE A 164 -26.75 -7.62 6.86
C PHE A 164 -27.84 -6.64 7.31
N ASP A 165 -27.44 -5.44 7.73
CA ASP A 165 -28.28 -4.24 7.88
C ASP A 165 -28.90 -3.76 6.56
N GLY A 166 -28.56 -4.40 5.44
CA GLY A 166 -29.09 -4.07 4.12
C GLY A 166 -28.40 -2.84 3.53
N THR A 167 -27.19 -2.50 3.94
CA THR A 167 -26.45 -1.36 3.38
C THR A 167 -25.08 -1.76 2.85
N VAL A 168 -24.63 -1.05 1.82
CA VAL A 168 -23.21 -0.92 1.50
C VAL A 168 -22.81 0.53 1.79
N LYS A 169 -21.68 0.75 2.43
CA LYS A 169 -21.19 2.07 2.81
C LYS A 169 -19.89 2.38 2.08
N GLN A 170 -19.77 3.60 1.58
CA GLN A 170 -18.53 4.16 1.04
C GLN A 170 -17.90 5.05 2.11
N TRP A 171 -16.64 4.77 2.39
CA TRP A 171 -15.86 5.45 3.41
C TRP A 171 -14.71 6.20 2.75
N ALA A 172 -14.55 7.48 3.09
CA ALA A 172 -13.35 8.24 2.78
C ALA A 172 -12.37 8.13 3.93
N PHE A 173 -11.19 7.60 3.63
CA PHE A 173 -10.07 7.53 4.55
C PHE A 173 -9.25 8.82 4.49
N SER A 174 -8.89 9.35 5.65
CA SER A 174 -7.99 10.49 5.80
C SER A 174 -6.61 9.98 6.24
N PRO A 175 -5.60 9.96 5.33
CA PRO A 175 -4.24 9.55 5.70
C PRO A 175 -3.56 10.47 6.71
N VAL A 176 -4.07 11.69 6.90
CA VAL A 176 -3.53 12.66 7.87
C VAL A 176 -4.08 12.41 9.27
N GLU A 177 -5.37 12.04 9.37
CA GLU A 177 -6.04 11.82 10.65
C GLU A 177 -6.01 10.36 11.08
N GLY A 178 -5.69 9.44 10.17
CA GLY A 178 -5.76 8.00 10.40
C GLY A 178 -7.18 7.51 10.69
N ALA A 179 -8.20 8.25 10.23
CA ALA A 179 -9.61 8.01 10.49
C ALA A 179 -10.41 7.94 9.18
N ALA A 180 -11.66 7.48 9.25
CA ALA A 180 -12.54 7.38 8.08
C ALA A 180 -13.94 7.90 8.37
N THR A 181 -14.55 8.51 7.36
CA THR A 181 -15.92 9.02 7.43
C THR A 181 -16.79 8.35 6.37
N CYS A 182 -18.01 7.98 6.74
CA CYS A 182 -18.97 7.42 5.79
C CYS A 182 -19.56 8.57 4.95
N GLU A 183 -19.25 8.60 3.65
CA GLU A 183 -19.72 9.64 2.73
C GLU A 183 -21.06 9.28 2.07
N LEU A 184 -21.26 7.99 1.79
CA LEU A 184 -22.39 7.52 1.00
C LEU A 184 -22.86 6.13 1.47
N SER A 185 -24.16 5.89 1.40
CA SER A 185 -24.78 4.60 1.73
C SER A 185 -25.68 4.14 0.59
N TYR A 186 -25.52 2.88 0.19
CA TYR A 186 -26.27 2.20 -0.86
C TYR A 186 -27.30 1.26 -0.21
N PRO A 187 -28.60 1.65 -0.17
CA PRO A 187 -29.61 0.86 0.51
C PRO A 187 -30.06 -0.35 -0.33
N HIS A 188 -30.25 -1.46 0.36
CA HIS A 188 -30.80 -2.72 -0.15
C HIS A 188 -32.03 -3.09 0.67
N GLN A 189 -32.95 -3.83 0.05
CA GLN A 189 -34.14 -4.32 0.75
C GLN A 189 -33.82 -5.53 1.64
N ASP A 190 -32.76 -6.25 1.27
CA ASP A 190 -32.31 -7.48 1.89
C ASP A 190 -30.85 -7.36 2.30
N SER A 191 -30.42 -8.26 3.19
CA SER A 191 -29.03 -8.37 3.63
C SER A 191 -28.06 -8.53 2.46
N VAL A 192 -27.00 -7.72 2.46
CA VAL A 192 -25.96 -7.77 1.43
C VAL A 192 -24.96 -8.87 1.82
N ILE A 193 -24.75 -9.85 0.94
CA ILE A 193 -23.92 -11.03 1.23
C ILE A 193 -22.49 -10.91 0.72
N THR A 194 -22.27 -10.15 -0.35
CA THR A 194 -20.94 -9.87 -0.91
C THR A 194 -21.04 -8.66 -1.84
N MET A 195 -19.90 -8.02 -2.08
CA MET A 195 -19.71 -6.95 -3.03
C MET A 195 -18.34 -7.11 -3.69
N ASP A 196 -18.14 -6.45 -4.82
CA ASP A 196 -16.81 -6.30 -5.40
C ASP A 196 -16.67 -4.98 -6.16
N LEU A 197 -15.43 -4.50 -6.28
CA LEU A 197 -15.09 -3.25 -6.93
C LEU A 197 -14.43 -3.52 -8.28
N SER A 198 -14.85 -2.81 -9.31
CA SER A 198 -14.18 -2.86 -10.61
C SER A 198 -12.80 -2.20 -10.59
N ALA A 199 -12.00 -2.43 -11.62
CA ALA A 199 -10.74 -1.71 -11.81
C ALA A 199 -10.98 -0.18 -11.75
N PRO A 200 -10.02 0.62 -11.25
CA PRO A 200 -10.23 2.05 -11.01
C PRO A 200 -10.62 2.87 -12.24
N ALA A 201 -10.26 2.40 -13.43
CA ALA A 201 -10.64 3.02 -14.70
C ALA A 201 -12.15 2.91 -15.00
N MET A 202 -12.84 1.93 -14.42
CA MET A 202 -14.27 1.69 -14.62
C MET A 202 -15.14 2.38 -13.57
N GLY A 203 -14.67 2.46 -12.32
CA GLY A 203 -15.36 3.19 -11.25
C GLY A 203 -16.74 2.61 -10.90
N LEU A 204 -16.89 1.29 -10.94
CA LEU A 204 -18.12 0.55 -10.66
C LEU A 204 -18.04 -0.27 -9.37
N LEU A 205 -19.18 -0.40 -8.70
CA LEU A 205 -19.43 -1.27 -7.54
C LEU A 205 -20.51 -2.28 -7.91
N ALA A 206 -20.33 -3.56 -7.60
CA ALA A 206 -21.37 -4.58 -7.73
C ALA A 206 -21.69 -5.18 -6.35
N THR A 207 -22.96 -5.48 -6.11
CA THR A 207 -23.45 -6.01 -4.84
C THR A 207 -24.36 -7.20 -5.06
N ALA A 208 -24.34 -8.14 -4.12
CA ALA A 208 -25.21 -9.30 -4.11
C ALA A 208 -25.98 -9.41 -2.78
N THR A 209 -27.24 -9.81 -2.83
CA THR A 209 -28.11 -9.95 -1.64
C THR A 209 -28.65 -11.38 -1.46
N THR A 210 -29.29 -11.64 -0.33
CA THR A 210 -29.79 -12.98 0.04
C THR A 210 -30.99 -13.47 -0.77
N HIS A 211 -31.87 -12.59 -1.27
CA HIS A 211 -33.12 -12.94 -1.96
C HIS A 211 -32.95 -13.00 -3.49
N SER A 212 -33.90 -13.64 -4.20
CA SER A 212 -33.78 -13.94 -5.64
C SER A 212 -34.27 -12.84 -6.59
N THR A 213 -34.85 -11.77 -6.06
CA THR A 213 -35.33 -10.62 -6.84
C THR A 213 -34.41 -9.45 -6.61
N ASP A 214 -33.91 -8.83 -7.70
CA ASP A 214 -33.00 -7.69 -7.59
C ASP A 214 -31.75 -8.01 -6.75
N SER A 215 -31.28 -9.25 -6.95
CA SER A 215 -30.28 -9.94 -6.13
C SER A 215 -28.85 -9.59 -6.48
N LEU A 216 -28.63 -9.08 -7.69
CA LEU A 216 -27.32 -8.69 -8.20
C LEU A 216 -27.46 -7.31 -8.82
N ARG A 217 -26.81 -6.32 -8.21
CA ARG A 217 -26.88 -4.92 -8.62
C ARG A 217 -25.50 -4.40 -8.99
N TRP A 218 -25.47 -3.33 -9.76
CA TRP A 218 -24.26 -2.52 -9.91
C TRP A 218 -24.58 -1.02 -9.86
N TYR A 219 -23.57 -0.25 -9.48
CA TYR A 219 -23.60 1.19 -9.22
C TYR A 219 -22.35 1.85 -9.80
N SER A 220 -22.46 3.14 -10.16
CA SER A 220 -21.31 4.01 -10.38
C SER A 220 -20.80 4.57 -9.04
N ILE A 221 -19.51 4.45 -8.78
CA ILE A 221 -18.88 4.99 -7.57
C ILE A 221 -18.86 6.52 -7.64
N GLY A 222 -19.15 7.16 -6.51
CA GLY A 222 -19.20 8.62 -6.41
C GLY A 222 -20.48 9.28 -6.95
N ASP A 223 -21.48 8.52 -7.39
CA ASP A 223 -22.79 9.08 -7.71
C ASP A 223 -23.52 9.49 -6.41
N PRO A 224 -23.84 10.79 -6.22
CA PRO A 224 -24.52 11.26 -5.01
C PRO A 224 -25.95 10.73 -4.87
N LYS A 225 -26.53 10.13 -5.93
CA LYS A 225 -27.82 9.45 -5.90
C LYS A 225 -27.67 8.08 -6.54
N PRO A 226 -27.20 7.07 -5.78
CA PRO A 226 -26.92 5.76 -6.32
C PRO A 226 -28.15 5.12 -6.98
N GLU A 227 -28.18 5.12 -8.31
CA GLU A 227 -29.12 4.31 -9.09
C GLU A 227 -28.47 2.96 -9.37
N HIS A 228 -29.26 1.89 -9.25
CA HIS A 228 -28.80 0.54 -9.55
C HIS A 228 -29.46 0.00 -10.80
N ILE A 229 -28.75 -0.91 -11.45
CA ILE A 229 -29.30 -1.76 -12.49
C ILE A 229 -29.22 -3.21 -12.01
N ASP A 230 -30.38 -3.87 -11.96
CA ASP A 230 -30.50 -5.29 -11.67
C ASP A 230 -29.90 -6.12 -12.83
N LEU A 231 -28.89 -6.91 -12.53
CA LEU A 231 -28.23 -7.82 -13.47
C LEU A 231 -28.77 -9.25 -13.40
N THR A 232 -29.72 -9.52 -12.50
CA THR A 232 -30.26 -10.87 -12.30
C THR A 232 -30.91 -11.39 -13.60
N ASP A 233 -30.29 -12.37 -14.26
CA ASP A 233 -30.79 -12.97 -15.50
C ASP A 233 -32.16 -13.64 -15.25
N ARG A 234 -33.14 -13.48 -16.16
CA ARG A 234 -34.41 -14.21 -16.12
C ARG A 234 -34.21 -15.74 -16.07
N LYS A 235 -33.13 -16.25 -16.67
CA LYS A 235 -32.75 -17.67 -16.58
C LYS A 235 -32.22 -18.03 -15.19
N ALA A 236 -31.47 -17.13 -14.54
CA ALA A 236 -31.09 -17.28 -13.14
C ALA A 236 -32.33 -17.26 -12.24
N ARG A 237 -33.32 -16.39 -12.48
CA ARG A 237 -34.61 -16.37 -11.74
C ARG A 237 -35.46 -17.65 -11.92
N SER A 238 -35.29 -18.36 -13.03
CA SER A 238 -36.01 -19.62 -13.32
C SER A 238 -35.48 -20.80 -12.48
N VAL A 239 -34.30 -20.66 -11.89
CA VAL A 239 -33.68 -21.62 -11.00
C VAL A 239 -33.69 -20.93 -9.62
N THR A 240 -34.10 -21.62 -8.56
CA THR A 240 -34.23 -21.00 -7.23
C THR A 240 -32.85 -20.70 -6.63
N ASP A 241 -32.16 -19.66 -7.11
CA ASP A 241 -30.71 -19.49 -6.93
C ASP A 241 -30.32 -18.46 -5.84
N PHE A 242 -29.27 -18.78 -5.09
CA PHE A 242 -28.50 -17.93 -4.18
C PHE A 242 -27.12 -17.65 -4.81
N ILE A 243 -26.58 -16.43 -4.65
CA ILE A 243 -25.29 -16.02 -5.20
C ILE A 243 -24.16 -16.48 -4.26
N MET A 244 -23.21 -17.25 -4.78
CA MET A 244 -22.09 -17.81 -4.01
C MET A 244 -20.83 -16.94 -4.08
N CYS A 245 -20.59 -16.31 -5.23
CA CYS A 245 -19.39 -15.50 -5.46
C CYS A 245 -19.67 -14.38 -6.45
N LEU A 246 -18.90 -13.30 -6.35
CA LEU A 246 -18.98 -12.11 -7.19
C LEU A 246 -17.58 -11.53 -7.39
N ARG A 247 -17.12 -11.41 -8.65
CA ARG A 247 -15.76 -10.93 -8.97
C ARG A 247 -15.69 -10.09 -10.24
N PHE A 248 -15.20 -8.85 -10.14
CA PHE A 248 -14.78 -8.03 -11.27
C PHE A 248 -13.39 -8.43 -11.77
N GLY A 249 -13.18 -8.29 -13.08
CA GLY A 249 -11.85 -8.33 -13.64
C GLY A 249 -11.04 -7.10 -13.23
N GLN A 250 -9.74 -7.29 -13.00
CA GLN A 250 -8.83 -6.22 -12.57
C GLN A 250 -7.73 -5.93 -13.61
N SER A 251 -7.52 -6.82 -14.59
CA SER A 251 -6.47 -6.63 -15.62
C SER A 251 -7.00 -5.85 -16.82
N ALA A 252 -6.11 -5.25 -17.60
CA ALA A 252 -6.48 -4.57 -18.85
C ALA A 252 -7.23 -5.48 -19.85
N HIS A 253 -7.10 -6.81 -19.73
CA HIS A 253 -7.75 -7.77 -20.61
C HIS A 253 -9.17 -8.16 -20.16
N ASN A 254 -9.50 -7.99 -18.88
CA ASN A 254 -10.77 -8.44 -18.30
C ASN A 254 -11.48 -7.41 -17.42
N MET A 255 -10.94 -6.19 -17.25
CA MET A 255 -11.51 -5.12 -16.40
C MET A 255 -12.95 -4.73 -16.73
N ASN A 256 -13.40 -5.00 -17.95
CA ASN A 256 -14.76 -4.72 -18.39
C ASN A 256 -15.75 -5.86 -18.06
N TYR A 257 -15.36 -6.88 -17.29
CA TYR A 257 -16.21 -8.05 -17.03
C TYR A 257 -16.48 -8.26 -15.54
N LEU A 258 -17.69 -8.74 -15.25
CA LEU A 258 -18.13 -9.22 -13.94
C LEU A 258 -18.54 -10.68 -14.04
N LEU A 259 -18.08 -11.50 -13.10
CA LEU A 259 -18.52 -12.89 -12.92
C LEU A 259 -19.34 -13.02 -11.65
N SER A 260 -20.36 -13.87 -11.72
CA SER A 260 -21.09 -14.31 -10.54
C SER A 260 -21.45 -15.79 -10.62
N GLY A 261 -21.25 -16.48 -9.51
CA GLY A 261 -21.61 -17.88 -9.34
C GLY A 261 -22.92 -18.02 -8.59
N PHE A 262 -23.81 -18.88 -9.09
CA PHE A 262 -25.11 -19.13 -8.51
C PHE A 262 -25.27 -20.61 -8.13
N ALA A 263 -26.01 -20.86 -7.05
CA ALA A 263 -26.36 -22.19 -6.56
C ALA A 263 -27.86 -22.30 -6.27
N SER A 264 -28.49 -23.42 -6.63
CA SER A 264 -29.91 -23.61 -6.38
C SER A 264 -30.20 -24.06 -4.95
N ARG A 265 -31.16 -23.39 -4.30
CA ARG A 265 -31.72 -23.72 -2.97
C ARG A 265 -32.43 -25.08 -2.91
N SER A 266 -32.71 -25.75 -4.04
CA SER A 266 -33.40 -27.04 -4.03
C SER A 266 -32.42 -28.20 -3.77
N VAL A 267 -32.14 -28.53 -2.51
CA VAL A 267 -31.63 -29.85 -2.14
C VAL A 267 -32.24 -30.32 -0.82
N HIS A 268 -32.72 -31.57 -0.84
CA HIS A 268 -33.02 -32.34 0.37
C HIS A 268 -31.76 -32.48 1.23
N GLN A 269 -31.85 -32.18 2.53
CA GLN A 269 -30.73 -32.17 3.49
C GLN A 269 -29.85 -33.44 3.52
N ASP A 270 -30.30 -34.56 2.93
CA ASP A 270 -29.64 -35.87 3.04
C ASP A 270 -28.68 -36.26 1.87
N ARG A 271 -28.35 -35.38 0.90
CA ARG A 271 -27.61 -35.81 -0.33
C ARG A 271 -26.50 -34.87 -0.89
N GLY A 272 -25.85 -34.07 -0.04
CA GLY A 272 -24.68 -33.26 -0.45
C GLY A 272 -25.03 -31.98 -1.24
N PRO A 273 -24.03 -31.28 -1.80
CA PRO A 273 -24.19 -29.97 -2.44
C PRO A 273 -25.11 -30.00 -3.68
N SER A 274 -25.71 -28.86 -4.01
CA SER A 274 -26.61 -28.73 -5.15
C SER A 274 -25.85 -28.98 -6.46
N THR A 275 -26.42 -29.80 -7.33
CA THR A 275 -25.85 -29.99 -8.67
C THR A 275 -26.39 -28.97 -9.68
N SER A 276 -27.23 -28.04 -9.22
CA SER A 276 -27.93 -27.04 -10.03
C SER A 276 -27.52 -25.62 -9.63
N GLY A 277 -27.34 -24.77 -10.63
CA GLY A 277 -26.92 -23.38 -10.48
C GLY A 277 -26.57 -22.78 -11.84
N PHE A 278 -25.95 -21.61 -11.84
CA PHE A 278 -25.65 -20.85 -13.04
C PHE A 278 -24.32 -20.10 -12.93
N LEU A 279 -23.59 -20.00 -14.05
CA LEU A 279 -22.43 -19.10 -14.18
C LEU A 279 -22.87 -17.86 -14.97
N GLY A 280 -22.96 -16.73 -14.27
CA GLY A 280 -23.27 -15.43 -14.86
C GLY A 280 -22.00 -14.68 -15.26
N MET A 281 -22.02 -14.08 -16.45
CA MET A 281 -20.96 -13.20 -16.93
C MET A 281 -21.57 -11.99 -17.63
N TRP A 282 -21.09 -10.80 -17.30
CA TRP A 282 -21.53 -9.55 -17.91
C TRP A 282 -20.33 -8.74 -18.39
N ARG A 283 -20.47 -8.10 -19.55
CA ARG A 283 -19.50 -7.14 -20.09
C ARG A 283 -20.05 -5.74 -19.99
N PHE A 284 -19.25 -4.83 -19.46
CA PHE A 284 -19.54 -3.40 -19.29
C PHE A 284 -18.86 -2.65 -20.43
N ASP A 285 -19.66 -2.20 -21.38
CA ASP A 285 -19.24 -1.30 -22.47
C ASP A 285 -19.73 0.12 -22.13
N GLU A 286 -19.13 1.17 -22.71
CA GLU A 286 -19.44 2.58 -22.39
C GLU A 286 -20.94 2.96 -22.43
N SER A 287 -21.74 2.23 -23.23
CA SER A 287 -23.17 2.53 -23.43
C SER A 287 -24.13 1.44 -22.97
N ARG A 288 -23.64 0.26 -22.55
CA ARG A 288 -24.50 -0.86 -22.19
C ARG A 288 -23.77 -1.93 -21.38
N VAL A 289 -24.54 -2.66 -20.59
CA VAL A 289 -24.11 -3.93 -19.98
C VAL A 289 -24.70 -5.09 -20.78
N THR A 290 -23.85 -6.02 -21.20
CA THR A 290 -24.24 -7.17 -22.03
C THR A 290 -24.00 -8.46 -21.26
N ALA A 291 -25.04 -9.28 -21.08
CA ALA A 291 -24.89 -10.64 -20.54
C ALA A 291 -24.23 -11.56 -21.59
N ILE A 292 -23.13 -12.21 -21.21
CA ILE A 292 -22.36 -13.12 -22.06
C ILE A 292 -22.64 -14.55 -21.63
N ASN A 293 -22.96 -15.42 -22.59
CA ASN A 293 -23.40 -16.78 -22.31
C ASN A 293 -22.28 -17.77 -22.61
N VAL A 294 -21.46 -18.08 -21.60
CA VAL A 294 -20.42 -19.11 -21.70
C VAL A 294 -20.98 -20.53 -21.58
N SER A 295 -20.32 -21.52 -22.15
CA SER A 295 -20.74 -22.93 -22.06
C SER A 295 -19.60 -23.85 -21.60
N PRO A 296 -19.84 -24.82 -20.69
CA PRO A 296 -21.07 -25.03 -19.93
C PRO A 296 -21.25 -24.01 -18.80
N ASN A 297 -22.49 -23.71 -18.41
CA ASN A 297 -22.81 -22.71 -17.36
C ASN A 297 -24.03 -23.08 -16.49
N ARG A 298 -24.39 -24.35 -16.40
CA ARG A 298 -25.61 -24.82 -15.72
C ARG A 298 -25.26 -25.95 -14.75
N GLN A 299 -24.59 -25.55 -13.68
CA GLN A 299 -24.09 -26.30 -12.54
C GLN A 299 -23.95 -25.33 -11.37
N GLN A 300 -23.94 -25.82 -10.13
CA GLN A 300 -23.57 -24.97 -9.00
C GLN A 300 -22.15 -24.45 -9.21
N ILE A 301 -21.98 -23.15 -9.02
CA ILE A 301 -20.68 -22.47 -9.08
C ILE A 301 -20.30 -22.12 -7.66
N PHE A 302 -19.16 -22.64 -7.22
CA PHE A 302 -18.64 -22.40 -5.87
C PHE A 302 -17.87 -21.09 -5.79
N ASP A 303 -16.91 -20.92 -6.70
CA ASP A 303 -16.03 -19.77 -6.74
C ASP A 303 -15.50 -19.53 -8.16
N VAL A 304 -15.03 -18.31 -8.41
CA VAL A 304 -14.47 -17.86 -9.68
C VAL A 304 -13.22 -17.00 -9.46
N ALA A 305 -12.24 -17.14 -10.35
CA ALA A 305 -11.02 -16.34 -10.31
C ALA A 305 -10.62 -15.86 -11.71
N TRP A 306 -10.29 -14.58 -11.83
CA TRP A 306 -9.79 -13.98 -13.06
C TRP A 306 -8.31 -14.29 -13.25
N SER A 307 -7.90 -14.50 -14.51
CA SER A 307 -6.48 -14.43 -14.88
C SER A 307 -5.97 -12.99 -14.70
N LEU A 308 -4.72 -12.84 -14.30
CA LEU A 308 -4.07 -11.53 -14.08
C LEU A 308 -3.54 -10.93 -15.40
N SER A 309 -3.31 -11.75 -16.42
CA SER A 309 -2.63 -11.37 -17.67
C SER A 309 -3.35 -11.75 -18.96
N ASN A 310 -4.40 -12.57 -18.89
CA ASN A 310 -5.07 -13.13 -20.07
C ASN A 310 -6.60 -12.90 -20.06
N ASP A 311 -7.23 -13.19 -21.19
CA ASP A 311 -8.69 -13.15 -21.37
C ASP A 311 -9.40 -14.42 -20.83
N THR A 312 -8.88 -15.01 -19.75
CA THR A 312 -9.38 -16.27 -19.21
C THR A 312 -9.79 -16.14 -17.74
N PHE A 313 -10.59 -17.10 -17.27
CA PHE A 313 -10.97 -17.19 -15.86
C PHE A 313 -11.23 -18.65 -15.47
N LEU A 314 -11.11 -18.93 -14.18
CA LEU A 314 -11.45 -20.20 -13.55
C LEU A 314 -12.83 -20.14 -12.94
N ALA A 315 -13.52 -21.27 -12.95
CA ALA A 315 -14.72 -21.49 -12.17
C ALA A 315 -14.67 -22.89 -11.54
N GLY A 316 -14.79 -22.95 -10.21
CA GLY A 316 -15.02 -24.18 -9.45
C GLY A 316 -16.49 -24.55 -9.50
N GLN A 317 -16.82 -25.76 -9.94
CA GLN A 317 -18.19 -26.16 -10.24
C GLN A 317 -18.50 -27.58 -9.78
N SER A 318 -19.76 -27.83 -9.44
CA SER A 318 -20.23 -29.20 -9.26
C SER A 318 -20.30 -29.93 -10.60
N ARG A 319 -20.10 -31.26 -10.55
CA ARG A 319 -20.19 -32.10 -11.76
C ARG A 319 -21.63 -32.51 -12.01
N ARG A 320 -22.03 -32.59 -13.29
CA ARG A 320 -23.37 -33.04 -13.65
C ARG A 320 -23.52 -34.54 -13.38
N ARG A 321 -24.60 -34.93 -12.70
CA ARG A 321 -24.94 -36.33 -12.42
C ARG A 321 -25.13 -37.13 -13.72
N ARG A 322 -24.14 -37.96 -14.06
CA ARG A 322 -24.27 -39.14 -14.93
C ARG A 322 -23.57 -40.30 -14.20
N ALA A 323 -24.28 -41.43 -14.02
CA ALA A 323 -23.91 -42.61 -13.21
C ALA A 323 -22.52 -43.23 -13.51
N PRO A 324 -21.96 -44.14 -12.68
CA PRO A 324 -22.17 -44.42 -11.25
C PRO A 324 -20.95 -43.96 -10.40
N TYR A 325 -20.22 -42.93 -10.86
CA TYR A 325 -19.02 -42.44 -10.18
C TYR A 325 -19.35 -41.38 -9.13
N ILE A 326 -18.66 -41.49 -8.00
CA ILE A 326 -18.65 -40.64 -6.81
C ILE A 326 -18.76 -39.15 -7.19
N ASP A 327 -19.69 -38.44 -6.57
CA ASP A 327 -19.88 -36.99 -6.68
C ASP A 327 -18.52 -36.29 -6.42
N ARG A 328 -18.00 -35.57 -7.41
CA ARG A 328 -16.71 -34.85 -7.39
C ARG A 328 -16.89 -33.52 -8.09
N SER A 329 -16.20 -32.48 -7.65
CA SER A 329 -16.22 -31.17 -8.29
C SER A 329 -15.22 -31.08 -9.45
N VAL A 330 -15.32 -30.01 -10.23
CA VAL A 330 -14.43 -29.73 -11.36
C VAL A 330 -14.01 -28.27 -11.33
N VAL A 331 -12.76 -28.00 -11.69
CA VAL A 331 -12.30 -26.64 -11.98
C VAL A 331 -12.25 -26.49 -13.49
N ARG A 332 -12.87 -25.45 -14.02
CA ARG A 332 -12.90 -25.19 -15.47
C ARG A 332 -12.28 -23.86 -15.79
N LEU A 333 -11.47 -23.84 -16.83
CA LEU A 333 -10.90 -22.65 -17.43
C LEU A 333 -11.77 -22.23 -18.62
N TYR A 334 -12.16 -20.98 -18.66
CA TYR A 334 -12.96 -20.37 -19.73
C TYR A 334 -12.16 -19.28 -20.43
N SER A 335 -12.41 -19.08 -21.73
CA SER A 335 -11.94 -17.89 -22.46
C SER A 335 -13.12 -16.95 -22.68
N THR A 336 -12.92 -15.66 -22.41
CA THR A 336 -13.91 -14.62 -22.69
C THR A 336 -13.97 -14.30 -24.18
N LYS A 337 -12.88 -14.44 -24.93
CA LYS A 337 -12.90 -14.30 -26.40
C LYS A 337 -13.66 -15.41 -27.10
N GLN A 338 -13.51 -16.66 -26.63
CA GLN A 338 -14.17 -17.81 -27.24
C GLN A 338 -15.55 -18.10 -26.63
N GLU A 339 -15.89 -17.44 -25.51
CA GLU A 339 -17.13 -17.62 -24.76
C GLU A 339 -17.42 -19.09 -24.41
N GLN A 340 -16.37 -19.87 -24.12
CA GLN A 340 -16.50 -21.31 -23.84
C GLN A 340 -15.40 -21.80 -22.90
N MET A 341 -15.66 -22.95 -22.28
CA MET A 341 -14.65 -23.70 -21.54
C MET A 341 -13.58 -24.23 -22.50
N ILE A 342 -12.33 -24.01 -22.12
CA ILE A 342 -11.14 -24.42 -22.87
C ILE A 342 -10.38 -25.57 -22.20
N LEU A 343 -10.48 -25.71 -20.88
CA LEU A 343 -9.80 -26.75 -20.12
C LEU A 343 -10.62 -27.15 -18.88
N GLN A 344 -10.49 -28.39 -18.44
CA GLN A 344 -11.13 -28.90 -17.21
C GLN A 344 -10.14 -29.72 -16.39
N PHE A 345 -10.16 -29.50 -15.09
CA PHE A 345 -9.45 -30.28 -14.08
C PHE A 345 -10.47 -31.00 -13.20
N ASP A 346 -10.30 -32.32 -13.04
CA ASP A 346 -11.14 -33.10 -12.14
C ASP A 346 -10.65 -32.90 -10.69
N CYS A 347 -11.48 -32.29 -9.84
CA CYS A 347 -11.18 -32.07 -8.43
C CYS A 347 -11.70 -33.25 -7.59
N PRO A 348 -10.86 -33.92 -6.78
CA PRO A 348 -11.33 -35.02 -5.94
C PRO A 348 -12.30 -34.62 -4.82
N ALA A 349 -12.36 -33.34 -4.45
CA ALA A 349 -13.26 -32.84 -3.41
C ALA A 349 -14.70 -32.65 -3.89
N LEU A 350 -15.64 -32.67 -2.93
CA LEU A 350 -17.06 -32.40 -3.16
C LEU A 350 -17.34 -30.90 -3.28
N ASP A 351 -16.79 -30.11 -2.37
CA ASP A 351 -17.00 -28.67 -2.31
C ASP A 351 -15.65 -27.94 -2.40
N ILE A 352 -15.64 -26.90 -3.24
CA ILE A 352 -14.50 -26.02 -3.42
C ILE A 352 -14.82 -24.72 -2.68
N ASN A 353 -13.90 -24.24 -1.86
CA ASN A 353 -14.05 -22.96 -1.17
C ASN A 353 -13.47 -21.83 -2.02
N GLU A 354 -12.29 -22.05 -2.62
CA GLU A 354 -11.57 -21.02 -3.38
C GLU A 354 -10.80 -21.64 -4.55
N VAL A 355 -10.85 -21.00 -5.73
CA VAL A 355 -10.02 -21.33 -6.89
C VAL A 355 -9.04 -20.20 -7.18
N GLY A 356 -7.86 -20.51 -7.71
CA GLY A 356 -6.85 -19.48 -7.96
C GLY A 356 -5.88 -19.81 -9.08
N PHE A 357 -5.26 -18.76 -9.61
CA PHE A 357 -4.06 -18.84 -10.43
C PHE A 357 -2.84 -18.54 -9.56
N CYS A 358 -1.70 -19.14 -9.88
CA CYS A 358 -0.42 -18.63 -9.36
C CYS A 358 -0.13 -17.25 -9.96
N ALA A 359 0.13 -16.28 -9.08
CA ALA A 359 0.36 -14.90 -9.47
C ALA A 359 1.59 -14.70 -10.38
N PHE A 360 2.57 -15.61 -10.32
CA PHE A 360 3.83 -15.53 -11.07
C PHE A 360 3.94 -16.54 -12.23
N ASP A 361 3.08 -17.55 -12.28
CA ASP A 361 3.01 -18.54 -13.37
C ASP A 361 1.56 -19.02 -13.51
N GLU A 362 0.77 -18.34 -14.34
CA GLU A 362 -0.64 -18.68 -14.54
C GLU A 362 -0.89 -20.08 -15.10
N ASN A 363 0.15 -20.82 -15.55
CA ASN A 363 -0.01 -22.22 -15.88
C ASN A 363 -0.35 -23.08 -14.65
N ILE A 364 -0.13 -22.56 -13.44
CA ILE A 364 -0.43 -23.26 -12.19
C ILE A 364 -1.79 -22.79 -11.66
N VAL A 365 -2.67 -23.77 -11.45
CA VAL A 365 -4.06 -23.57 -11.01
C VAL A 365 -4.29 -24.31 -9.71
N THR A 366 -5.05 -23.70 -8.79
CA THR A 366 -5.30 -24.23 -7.45
C THR A 366 -6.79 -24.32 -7.13
N ALA A 367 -7.15 -25.26 -6.26
CA ALA A 367 -8.46 -25.30 -5.61
C ALA A 367 -8.34 -25.73 -4.14
N SER A 368 -8.70 -24.85 -3.22
CA SER A 368 -8.81 -25.11 -1.78
C SER A 368 -10.22 -25.60 -1.44
N CYS A 369 -10.32 -26.68 -0.69
CA CYS A 369 -11.55 -27.46 -0.56
C CYS A 369 -11.94 -27.75 0.90
N THR A 370 -13.20 -28.16 1.10
CA THR A 370 -13.73 -28.52 2.43
C THR A 370 -13.09 -29.78 3.03
N ASN A 371 -12.51 -30.64 2.19
CA ASN A 371 -11.85 -31.88 2.63
C ASN A 371 -10.40 -31.68 3.13
N ARG A 372 -10.09 -30.47 3.61
CA ARG A 372 -8.78 -30.06 4.15
C ARG A 372 -7.62 -30.20 3.16
N ALA A 373 -7.90 -30.10 1.87
CA ALA A 373 -6.88 -30.22 0.84
C ALA A 373 -6.94 -29.08 -0.18
N THR A 374 -5.75 -28.60 -0.56
CA THR A 374 -5.54 -27.73 -1.72
C THR A 374 -4.92 -28.55 -2.83
N TYR A 375 -5.62 -28.63 -3.94
CA TYR A 375 -5.17 -29.34 -5.14
C TYR A 375 -4.49 -28.36 -6.09
N ILE A 376 -3.36 -28.77 -6.65
CA ILE A 376 -2.58 -27.96 -7.60
C ILE A 376 -2.47 -28.71 -8.92
N TRP A 377 -2.76 -28.03 -10.02
CA TRP A 377 -2.58 -28.53 -11.38
C TRP A 377 -1.65 -27.63 -12.18
N ASP A 378 -0.99 -28.24 -13.15
CA ASP A 378 -0.33 -27.53 -14.24
C ASP A 378 -1.24 -27.65 -15.48
N MET A 379 -1.66 -26.53 -16.04
CA MET A 379 -2.50 -26.45 -17.24
C MET A 379 -1.91 -27.20 -18.44
N ARG A 380 -0.58 -27.35 -18.48
CA ARG A 380 0.13 -28.10 -19.52
C ARG A 380 -0.06 -29.61 -19.38
N ARG A 381 -0.50 -30.09 -18.20
CA ARG A 381 -0.79 -31.50 -17.87
C ARG A 381 -2.08 -31.59 -17.03
N PRO A 382 -3.25 -31.26 -17.61
CA PRO A 382 -4.50 -31.06 -16.87
C PRO A 382 -5.09 -32.34 -16.28
N ASP A 383 -4.69 -33.50 -16.79
CA ASP A 383 -5.12 -34.82 -16.36
C ASP A 383 -4.42 -35.30 -15.08
N LYS A 384 -3.37 -34.60 -14.62
CA LYS A 384 -2.57 -34.98 -13.47
C LYS A 384 -2.55 -33.89 -12.40
N ILE A 385 -2.93 -34.26 -11.19
CA ILE A 385 -2.71 -33.43 -10.00
C ILE A 385 -1.20 -33.36 -9.74
N MET A 386 -0.66 -32.15 -9.67
CA MET A 386 0.75 -31.87 -9.39
C MET A 386 1.04 -32.05 -7.89
N HIS A 387 0.25 -31.39 -7.04
CA HIS A 387 0.34 -31.53 -5.58
C HIS A 387 -1.05 -31.63 -4.94
N THR A 388 -1.11 -32.33 -3.79
CA THR A 388 -2.25 -32.30 -2.88
C THR A 388 -1.72 -31.88 -1.52
N LEU A 389 -1.88 -30.61 -1.18
CA LEU A 389 -1.46 -30.03 0.09
C LEU A 389 -2.54 -30.32 1.12
N ARG A 390 -2.19 -30.87 2.28
CA ARG A 390 -3.16 -31.35 3.27
C ARG A 390 -2.92 -30.74 4.64
N HIS A 391 -3.97 -30.16 5.18
CA HIS A 391 -4.04 -29.76 6.59
C HIS A 391 -4.33 -30.96 7.48
N ASP A 392 -3.99 -30.83 8.77
CA ASP A 392 -4.13 -31.90 9.75
C ASP A 392 -5.60 -32.20 10.07
N ARG A 393 -5.85 -33.34 10.72
CA ARG A 393 -7.17 -33.57 11.29
C ARG A 393 -7.29 -32.85 12.62
N ASP A 394 -8.32 -32.01 12.73
CA ASP A 394 -8.69 -31.33 13.96
C ASP A 394 -8.71 -32.30 15.17
N ALA A 395 -7.96 -31.94 16.22
CA ALA A 395 -7.85 -32.72 17.44
C ALA A 395 -9.08 -32.58 18.36
N PHE A 396 -9.89 -31.53 18.15
CA PHE A 396 -11.05 -31.20 18.99
C PHE A 396 -12.41 -31.47 18.34
N ALA A 397 -12.47 -31.75 17.04
CA ALA A 397 -13.71 -32.13 16.37
C ALA A 397 -14.12 -33.58 16.72
N SER A 398 -14.82 -33.73 17.84
CA SER A 398 -15.71 -34.87 18.02
C SER A 398 -16.96 -34.66 17.15
N VAL A 399 -17.26 -35.65 16.30
CA VAL A 399 -18.56 -35.92 15.64
C VAL A 399 -18.79 -35.24 14.27
N ARG A 400 -18.69 -36.09 13.21
CA ARG A 400 -19.12 -35.93 11.80
C ARG A 400 -18.21 -35.09 10.86
N MET A 401 -17.76 -35.75 9.79
CA MET A 401 -17.07 -35.14 8.62
C MET A 401 -17.93 -34.11 7.84
N GLU A 402 -19.19 -33.89 8.22
CA GLU A 402 -20.14 -33.05 7.49
C GLU A 402 -20.09 -31.55 7.88
N GLU A 403 -19.37 -31.19 8.94
CA GLU A 403 -19.30 -29.80 9.46
C GLU A 403 -17.90 -29.16 9.29
N ASP A 404 -16.96 -29.86 8.67
CA ASP A 404 -15.60 -29.38 8.45
C ASP A 404 -15.54 -28.35 7.32
N THR A 405 -15.15 -27.13 7.65
CA THR A 405 -15.09 -26.01 6.71
C THR A 405 -13.87 -26.08 5.77
N GLY A 406 -12.87 -26.90 6.11
CA GLY A 406 -11.67 -27.16 5.32
C GLY A 406 -10.73 -25.96 5.18
N ILE A 407 -10.15 -25.77 4.00
CA ILE A 407 -9.20 -24.68 3.73
C ILE A 407 -9.96 -23.46 3.21
N ARG A 408 -9.80 -22.32 3.87
CA ARG A 408 -10.48 -21.04 3.59
C ARG A 408 -9.55 -19.92 3.15
N ILE A 409 -8.26 -20.05 3.41
CA ILE A 409 -7.24 -19.09 2.99
C ILE A 409 -6.39 -19.73 1.90
N LEU A 410 -6.25 -19.07 0.76
CA LEU A 410 -5.34 -19.43 -0.32
C LEU A 410 -4.59 -18.18 -0.80
N GLN A 411 -3.33 -18.03 -0.40
CA GLN A 411 -2.55 -16.82 -0.74
C GLN A 411 -1.20 -17.19 -1.34
N TRP A 412 -0.92 -16.68 -2.54
CA TRP A 412 0.40 -16.81 -3.16
C TRP A 412 1.37 -15.79 -2.55
N GLY A 413 2.58 -16.24 -2.23
CA GLY A 413 3.62 -15.41 -1.62
C GLY A 413 4.41 -14.59 -2.62
N ARG A 414 5.71 -14.40 -2.38
CA ARG A 414 6.59 -13.52 -3.19
C ARG A 414 7.18 -14.18 -4.44
N SER A 415 6.90 -15.46 -4.62
CA SER A 415 7.50 -16.24 -5.69
C SER A 415 6.51 -17.25 -6.25
N ARG A 416 6.80 -17.76 -7.45
CA ARG A 416 6.04 -18.85 -8.08
C ARG A 416 6.01 -20.16 -7.28
N SER A 417 6.85 -20.32 -6.25
CA SER A 417 6.88 -21.51 -5.39
C SER A 417 6.04 -21.37 -4.13
N GLU A 418 5.90 -20.16 -3.63
CA GLU A 418 5.47 -19.91 -2.26
C GLU A 418 3.94 -19.81 -2.20
N LEU A 419 3.33 -20.71 -1.44
CA LEU A 419 1.89 -20.75 -1.24
C LEU A 419 1.57 -20.87 0.24
N PHE A 420 0.57 -20.13 0.70
CA PHE A 420 0.03 -20.20 2.05
C PHE A 420 -1.40 -20.72 2.02
N THR A 421 -1.70 -21.63 2.93
CA THR A 421 -3.06 -22.11 3.14
C THR A 421 -3.44 -22.09 4.60
N GLY A 422 -4.65 -21.66 4.89
CA GLY A 422 -5.21 -21.61 6.24
C GLY A 422 -6.53 -22.36 6.29
N GLY A 423 -6.72 -23.18 7.33
CA GLY A 423 -7.87 -24.07 7.40
C GLY A 423 -8.43 -24.31 8.79
N SER A 424 -9.36 -25.26 8.83
CA SER A 424 -10.12 -25.68 10.01
C SER A 424 -9.30 -26.34 11.12
N ASP A 425 -8.05 -26.73 10.84
CA ASP A 425 -7.11 -27.18 11.86
C ASP A 425 -6.49 -26.03 12.67
N GLY A 426 -6.88 -24.79 12.36
CA GLY A 426 -6.41 -23.57 13.02
C GLY A 426 -4.98 -23.18 12.68
N LYS A 427 -4.41 -23.80 11.63
CA LYS A 427 -3.05 -23.54 11.19
C LYS A 427 -3.03 -22.69 9.93
N LEU A 428 -2.04 -21.80 9.83
CA LEU A 428 -1.56 -21.21 8.59
C LEU A 428 -0.28 -21.95 8.17
N GLN A 429 -0.35 -22.68 7.07
CA GLN A 429 0.74 -23.51 6.57
C GLN A 429 1.39 -22.88 5.33
N HIS A 430 2.71 -23.02 5.23
CA HIS A 430 3.50 -22.53 4.12
C HIS A 430 4.08 -23.70 3.32
N TRP A 431 3.98 -23.57 2.01
CA TRP A 431 4.31 -24.61 1.04
C TRP A 431 5.23 -24.08 -0.04
N ASP A 432 6.16 -24.93 -0.47
CA ASP A 432 7.03 -24.69 -1.63
C ASP A 432 6.68 -25.69 -2.73
N ILE A 433 5.85 -25.26 -3.67
CA ILE A 433 5.30 -26.11 -4.74
C ILE A 433 6.34 -26.54 -5.79
N ARG A 434 7.60 -26.10 -5.69
CA ARG A 434 8.69 -26.59 -6.55
C ARG A 434 9.36 -27.83 -5.97
N ARG A 435 9.16 -28.13 -4.69
CA ARG A 435 9.71 -29.32 -4.04
C ARG A 435 8.98 -30.58 -4.49
N ASN A 436 9.56 -31.73 -4.16
CA ASN A 436 8.92 -33.01 -4.39
C ASN A 436 7.58 -33.06 -3.62
N PRO A 437 6.50 -33.69 -4.13
CA PRO A 437 5.26 -33.87 -3.39
C PRO A 437 5.41 -34.39 -1.95
N ASP A 438 6.43 -35.20 -1.67
CA ASP A 438 6.70 -35.73 -0.31
C ASP A 438 7.36 -34.70 0.63
N ASP A 439 7.84 -33.56 0.11
CA ASP A 439 8.59 -32.51 0.84
C ASP A 439 8.07 -31.09 0.48
N VAL A 440 6.80 -31.00 0.08
CA VAL A 440 6.17 -29.75 -0.35
C VAL A 440 5.83 -28.81 0.82
N PHE A 441 5.67 -29.38 2.03
CA PHE A 441 5.45 -28.64 3.26
C PHE A 441 6.75 -28.00 3.74
N VAL A 442 6.71 -26.71 4.07
CA VAL A 442 7.88 -25.99 4.60
C VAL A 442 7.76 -25.88 6.12
N ASP A 443 6.74 -25.17 6.60
CA ASP A 443 6.52 -24.89 8.01
C ASP A 443 5.06 -24.46 8.29
N THR A 444 4.69 -24.46 9.57
CA THR A 444 3.46 -23.83 10.07
C THR A 444 3.82 -22.45 10.61
N ILE A 445 3.26 -21.41 9.98
CA ILE A 445 3.55 -20.01 10.26
C ILE A 445 2.76 -19.52 11.49
N LEU A 446 1.53 -20.02 11.64
CA LEU A 446 0.65 -19.70 12.75
C LEU A 446 -0.14 -20.94 13.15
N ASP A 447 -0.27 -21.19 14.44
CA ASP A 447 -1.15 -22.21 15.01
C ASP A 447 -1.92 -21.58 16.17
N THR A 448 -3.20 -21.26 15.94
CA THR A 448 -4.07 -20.68 16.97
C THR A 448 -4.91 -21.73 17.67
N GLY A 449 -4.95 -22.96 17.16
CA GLY A 449 -5.94 -23.98 17.55
C GLY A 449 -7.40 -23.59 17.22
N VAL A 450 -7.63 -22.52 16.46
CA VAL A 450 -8.95 -22.00 16.07
C VAL A 450 -9.01 -21.88 14.55
N GLU A 451 -10.07 -22.40 13.93
CA GLU A 451 -10.26 -22.36 12.47
C GLU A 451 -9.92 -20.99 11.86
N GLN A 452 -9.05 -21.01 10.85
CA GLN A 452 -8.69 -19.82 10.08
C GLN A 452 -9.76 -19.53 9.03
N MET A 453 -10.35 -18.33 9.08
CA MET A 453 -11.55 -17.99 8.30
C MET A 453 -11.26 -17.14 7.08
N SER A 454 -10.31 -16.22 7.21
CA SER A 454 -9.90 -15.32 6.15
C SER A 454 -8.46 -14.92 6.33
N GLY A 455 -7.83 -14.54 5.22
CA GLY A 455 -6.51 -13.94 5.30
C GLY A 455 -6.10 -13.31 3.99
N ALA A 456 -5.37 -12.21 4.11
CA ALA A 456 -4.83 -11.48 2.99
C ALA A 456 -3.39 -11.06 3.31
N LEU A 457 -2.49 -11.34 2.37
CA LEU A 457 -1.17 -10.72 2.35
C LEU A 457 -1.32 -9.25 1.94
N SER A 458 -0.53 -8.39 2.57
CA SER A 458 -0.42 -6.99 2.16
C SER A 458 0.11 -6.91 0.71
N PRO A 459 -0.16 -5.81 -0.02
CA PRO A 459 0.40 -5.59 -1.36
C PRO A 459 1.93 -5.66 -1.41
N THR A 460 2.61 -5.33 -0.31
CA THR A 460 4.08 -5.44 -0.15
C THR A 460 4.53 -6.87 0.18
N MET A 461 3.58 -7.77 0.50
CA MET A 461 3.79 -9.17 0.89
C MET A 461 4.67 -9.36 2.13
N ASN A 462 4.73 -8.35 3.00
CA ASN A 462 5.47 -8.38 4.28
C ASN A 462 4.56 -8.80 5.43
N GLU A 463 3.33 -8.30 5.42
CA GLU A 463 2.37 -8.48 6.48
C GLU A 463 1.29 -9.46 6.03
N PHE A 464 0.93 -10.39 6.91
CA PHE A 464 -0.18 -11.30 6.71
C PHE A 464 -1.24 -10.99 7.75
N PHE A 465 -2.39 -10.54 7.27
CA PHE A 465 -3.55 -10.32 8.10
C PHE A 465 -4.48 -11.53 8.05
N ILE A 466 -4.90 -12.03 9.21
CA ILE A 466 -5.65 -13.28 9.35
C ILE A 466 -6.79 -13.07 10.32
N GLY A 467 -8.00 -13.48 9.95
CA GLY A 467 -9.15 -13.58 10.84
C GLY A 467 -9.48 -15.03 11.14
N ASP A 468 -9.73 -15.36 12.41
CA ASP A 468 -10.13 -16.70 12.83
C ASP A 468 -11.63 -16.81 13.20
N ALA A 469 -12.09 -18.03 13.46
CA ALA A 469 -13.50 -18.33 13.76
C ALA A 469 -13.94 -17.87 15.15
N ALA A 470 -13.00 -17.75 16.09
CA ALA A 470 -13.28 -17.17 17.41
C ALA A 470 -13.40 -15.65 17.33
N GLY A 471 -12.81 -15.05 16.30
CA GLY A 471 -12.83 -13.62 16.11
C GLY A 471 -11.60 -12.83 16.33
N SER A 472 -10.52 -13.52 16.60
CA SER A 472 -9.27 -12.83 16.75
C SER A 472 -8.75 -12.48 15.36
N ILE A 473 -8.18 -11.28 15.32
CA ILE A 473 -7.45 -10.78 14.17
C ILE A 473 -5.97 -10.90 14.52
N HIS A 474 -5.22 -11.54 13.63
CA HIS A 474 -3.78 -11.74 13.75
C HIS A 474 -3.09 -10.97 12.63
N LEU A 475 -2.17 -10.09 13.01
CA LEU A 475 -1.27 -9.42 12.08
C LEU A 475 0.11 -10.05 12.27
N LEU A 476 0.55 -10.79 11.25
CA LEU A 476 1.87 -11.40 11.20
C LEU A 476 2.78 -10.52 10.36
N GLU A 477 3.94 -10.19 10.89
CA GLU A 477 4.97 -9.46 10.15
C GLU A 477 6.14 -10.39 9.85
N ARG A 478 6.54 -10.47 8.58
CA ARG A 478 7.75 -11.20 8.18
C ARG A 478 9.00 -10.41 8.60
N SER A 479 9.50 -10.70 9.79
CA SER A 479 10.77 -10.16 10.25
C SER A 479 11.92 -10.82 9.45
N SER A 480 12.69 -9.98 8.75
CA SER A 480 13.92 -10.43 8.08
C SER A 480 15.12 -10.44 9.05
N TYR A 481 14.91 -9.97 10.27
CA TYR A 481 15.93 -9.74 11.28
C TYR A 481 15.33 -10.02 12.65
N LEU A 482 15.98 -10.89 13.42
CA LEU A 482 15.81 -10.98 14.87
C LEU A 482 16.21 -9.62 15.47
N THR A 483 15.34 -8.62 15.37
CA THR A 483 15.47 -7.32 16.02
C THR A 483 14.84 -7.44 17.41
N ASP A 484 15.56 -7.02 18.43
CA ASP A 484 15.05 -6.80 19.80
C ASP A 484 14.00 -5.66 19.89
N GLU A 485 13.41 -5.25 18.76
CA GLU A 485 12.36 -4.24 18.75
C GLU A 485 11.06 -4.83 19.30
N PRO A 486 10.36 -4.12 20.21
CA PRO A 486 9.09 -4.59 20.72
C PRO A 486 8.09 -4.69 19.55
N PRO A 487 7.19 -5.69 19.55
CA PRO A 487 6.17 -5.81 18.52
C PRO A 487 5.39 -4.50 18.42
N ILE A 488 5.05 -4.08 17.19
CA ILE A 488 4.23 -2.89 16.88
C ILE A 488 3.12 -2.79 17.93
N GLN A 489 2.92 -1.69 18.65
CA GLN A 489 1.78 -1.53 19.56
C GLN A 489 0.69 -0.73 18.84
N LEU A 490 -0.57 -1.16 18.91
CA LEU A 490 -1.69 -0.52 18.21
C LEU A 490 -2.64 -0.10 19.32
N ASP A 491 -2.90 1.18 19.42
CA ASP A 491 -3.84 1.68 20.41
C ASP A 491 -5.26 1.51 19.86
N LEU A 492 -6.09 0.76 20.60
CA LEU A 492 -7.52 0.63 20.30
C LEU A 492 -8.21 1.94 20.69
N VAL A 493 -8.86 2.58 19.72
CA VAL A 493 -9.65 3.78 19.99
C VAL A 493 -11.07 3.56 19.49
N ASP A 494 -12.02 3.64 20.41
CA ASP A 494 -13.45 3.48 20.13
C ASP A 494 -14.10 4.85 19.91
N GLU A 495 -14.50 5.15 18.67
CA GLU A 495 -15.22 6.39 18.35
C GLU A 495 -16.69 6.36 18.80
N THR A 496 -17.21 5.21 19.24
CA THR A 496 -18.60 5.10 19.72
C THR A 496 -18.82 5.71 21.11
N MET A 497 -17.74 6.08 21.82
CA MET A 497 -17.76 6.73 23.14
C MET A 497 -17.88 8.26 23.10
N VAL A 498 -18.05 8.89 21.92
CA VAL A 498 -18.35 10.33 21.82
C VAL A 498 -19.86 10.56 21.94
N SER A 499 -20.29 11.08 23.10
CA SER A 499 -21.68 11.39 23.40
C SER A 499 -22.32 12.32 22.36
N ALA A 500 -23.50 11.93 21.90
CA ALA A 500 -24.35 12.67 20.97
C ALA A 500 -24.68 14.10 21.45
N SER A 501 -24.05 15.09 20.82
CA SER A 501 -24.57 16.45 20.62
C SER A 501 -23.93 16.92 19.30
N THR A 502 -24.61 17.19 18.20
CA THR A 502 -25.90 17.85 18.03
C THR A 502 -26.24 17.73 16.54
N SER A 503 -27.43 17.25 16.19
CA SER A 503 -27.98 17.40 14.84
C SER A 503 -29.49 17.50 14.90
N ASN A 504 -30.02 18.45 14.12
CA ASN A 504 -31.41 18.89 13.91
C ASN A 504 -31.80 20.12 14.76
N ASN A 505 -32.21 21.26 14.19
CA ASN A 505 -33.17 21.39 13.08
C ASN A 505 -33.18 22.76 12.37
N ASN A 506 -33.72 22.71 11.16
CA ASN A 506 -34.36 23.82 10.43
C ASN A 506 -35.26 24.69 11.33
N ILE A 507 -35.21 26.01 11.12
CA ILE A 507 -36.15 26.99 11.69
C ILE A 507 -37.28 27.26 10.69
N ASN A 508 -38.53 27.19 11.17
CA ASN A 508 -39.55 28.26 11.07
C ASN A 508 -40.92 27.73 11.52
N ASN A 509 -41.35 28.03 12.75
CA ASN A 509 -42.27 29.16 13.05
C ASN A 509 -43.00 28.97 14.39
N GLU A 510 -42.90 30.04 15.18
CA GLU A 510 -43.89 30.65 16.08
C GLU A 510 -44.39 29.92 17.34
N ASN A 511 -43.96 30.54 18.45
CA ASN A 511 -44.66 30.82 19.71
C ASN A 511 -44.46 29.87 20.91
N GLU A 512 -43.92 30.50 21.96
CA GLU A 512 -44.01 30.22 23.41
C GLU A 512 -42.82 29.53 24.11
N ASN A 513 -42.16 30.36 24.95
CA ASN A 513 -41.39 30.10 26.18
C ASN A 513 -39.88 29.75 26.11
N ASP A 514 -39.09 30.72 26.64
CA ASP A 514 -37.78 30.64 27.30
C ASP A 514 -36.66 29.72 26.76
N GLN A 515 -35.71 30.28 25.98
CA GLN A 515 -34.27 29.89 25.88
C GLN A 515 -33.53 30.69 24.78
N ASP A 516 -32.75 31.72 25.12
CA ASP A 516 -31.90 32.45 24.15
C ASP A 516 -30.80 33.26 24.87
N THR A 517 -29.53 32.81 24.89
CA THR A 517 -28.37 33.63 25.35
C THR A 517 -26.96 33.20 24.89
N ASP A 518 -26.75 32.08 24.20
CA ASP A 518 -25.39 31.61 23.84
C ASP A 518 -24.98 31.78 22.36
N GLU A 519 -25.90 32.14 21.45
CA GLU A 519 -25.57 32.24 20.01
C GLU A 519 -24.83 33.53 19.59
N ALA A 520 -24.90 34.63 20.36
CA ALA A 520 -24.23 35.88 19.98
C ALA A 520 -22.69 35.86 20.12
N GLN A 521 -22.14 34.97 20.96
CA GLN A 521 -20.69 34.92 21.25
C GLN A 521 -19.89 34.01 20.32
N ALA A 522 -20.53 33.02 19.67
CA ALA A 522 -19.88 32.12 18.72
C ALA A 522 -19.72 32.76 17.32
N GLN A 523 -20.71 33.54 16.88
CA GLN A 523 -20.67 34.27 15.59
C GLN A 523 -19.52 35.29 15.51
N GLY A 524 -19.13 35.91 16.63
CA GLY A 524 -18.02 36.86 16.68
C GLY A 524 -16.64 36.24 16.40
N ARG A 525 -16.43 34.96 16.75
CA ARG A 525 -15.13 34.27 16.57
C ARG A 525 -14.93 33.78 15.14
N GLN A 526 -16.01 33.39 14.47
CA GLN A 526 -15.96 32.93 13.08
C GLN A 526 -15.79 34.09 12.10
N ALA A 527 -16.42 35.25 12.35
CA ALA A 527 -16.21 36.47 11.56
C ALA A 527 -14.75 36.99 11.65
N ALA A 528 -14.11 36.86 12.82
CA ALA A 528 -12.72 37.24 13.02
C ALA A 528 -11.72 36.32 12.27
N ARG A 529 -11.94 34.99 12.27
CA ARG A 529 -11.11 34.04 11.50
C ARG A 529 -11.22 34.26 9.99
N GLN A 530 -12.42 34.54 9.50
CA GLN A 530 -12.65 34.83 8.07
C GLN A 530 -11.94 36.11 7.59
N LEU A 531 -11.78 37.14 8.45
CA LEU A 531 -11.04 38.36 8.09
C LEU A 531 -9.51 38.15 8.07
N ILE A 532 -9.01 37.21 8.88
CA ILE A 532 -7.60 36.80 8.93
C ILE A 532 -7.26 35.90 7.73
N GLU A 533 -8.08 34.87 7.45
CA GLU A 533 -7.88 33.95 6.33
C GLU A 533 -8.09 34.62 4.96
N SER A 534 -9.02 35.59 4.88
CA SER A 534 -9.23 36.35 3.64
C SER A 534 -8.10 37.35 3.36
N GLY A 535 -7.13 37.53 4.25
CA GLY A 535 -6.02 38.47 4.10
C GLY A 535 -6.46 39.94 4.10
N ILE A 536 -7.64 40.24 4.65
CA ILE A 536 -8.17 41.60 4.85
C ILE A 536 -7.57 42.20 6.15
N ILE A 537 -7.21 41.35 7.12
CA ILE A 537 -6.50 41.62 8.38
C ILE A 537 -5.35 40.57 8.53
N THR A 538 -4.25 40.90 9.19
CA THR A 538 -3.12 39.99 9.51
C THR A 538 -2.66 40.17 10.95
N MET A 539 -2.14 39.11 11.59
CA MET A 539 -1.75 39.10 13.01
C MET A 539 -0.26 39.39 13.19
N HIS A 540 0.10 40.40 13.99
CA HIS A 540 1.49 40.70 14.33
C HIS A 540 1.88 40.02 15.66
N PRO A 541 3.05 39.33 15.73
CA PRO A 541 3.46 38.55 16.90
C PRO A 541 3.40 39.29 18.25
N ASP A 542 3.82 40.57 18.31
CA ASP A 542 3.85 41.35 19.56
C ASP A 542 2.65 42.28 19.84
N PHE A 543 1.80 42.60 18.83
CA PHE A 543 0.78 43.67 18.94
C PHE A 543 -0.66 43.25 18.57
N GLY A 544 -0.88 42.05 18.00
CA GLY A 544 -2.22 41.60 17.58
C GLY A 544 -2.63 42.03 16.15
N PRO A 545 -3.93 42.13 15.81
CA PRO A 545 -4.45 42.24 14.43
C PRO A 545 -4.23 43.63 13.75
N VAL A 546 -3.75 43.65 12.50
CA VAL A 546 -3.49 44.83 11.64
C VAL A 546 -4.02 44.66 10.20
N GLN A 547 -4.05 45.70 9.35
CA GLN A 547 -4.60 45.61 7.97
C GLN A 547 -3.84 44.62 7.06
N GLY A 548 -4.58 43.85 6.26
CA GLY A 548 -4.04 42.82 5.37
C GLY A 548 -4.06 43.21 3.87
N PRO A 549 -3.26 42.54 3.02
CA PRO A 549 -3.01 42.92 1.64
C PRO A 549 -4.19 42.78 0.67
N LYS A 550 -5.26 42.07 1.05
CA LYS A 550 -6.50 41.93 0.25
C LYS A 550 -7.55 42.99 0.60
N TYR A 551 -7.23 43.94 1.47
CA TYR A 551 -8.09 45.07 1.82
C TYR A 551 -8.31 46.02 0.62
N LYS A 552 -9.44 45.89 -0.09
CA LYS A 552 -9.74 46.71 -1.30
C LYS A 552 -10.58 47.95 -0.97
N PRO A 553 -10.15 49.17 -1.32
CA PRO A 553 -10.99 50.36 -1.23
C PRO A 553 -11.97 50.42 -2.40
N ARG A 554 -13.23 50.82 -2.16
CA ARG A 554 -14.27 50.90 -3.23
C ARG A 554 -15.02 52.24 -3.24
N ARG A 555 -14.97 52.94 -4.40
CA ARG A 555 -16.07 53.64 -5.15
C ARG A 555 -15.52 54.75 -6.09
N LYS A 556 -16.15 55.16 -7.23
CA LYS A 556 -17.57 55.44 -7.56
C LYS A 556 -17.94 55.23 -9.08
N LYS A 557 -19.25 55.08 -9.37
CA LYS A 557 -19.97 55.05 -10.71
C LYS A 557 -20.20 56.49 -11.31
N PRO A 558 -20.97 56.81 -12.42
CA PRO A 558 -21.76 56.06 -13.48
C PRO A 558 -21.80 56.61 -14.99
N GLN A 559 -22.61 55.96 -15.88
CA GLN A 559 -23.25 56.34 -17.22
C GLN A 559 -22.43 56.19 -18.56
N GLN A 560 -22.90 55.79 -19.78
CA GLN A 560 -24.20 55.56 -20.47
C GLN A 560 -24.04 54.79 -21.86
N GLN A 561 -25.05 53.98 -22.26
CA GLN A 561 -25.70 53.65 -23.59
C GLN A 561 -24.98 53.11 -24.90
N GLN A 562 -25.33 51.85 -25.29
CA GLN A 562 -25.81 51.22 -26.59
C GLN A 562 -25.14 51.46 -28.00
N PRO A 563 -25.41 50.65 -29.09
CA PRO A 563 -25.72 49.19 -29.25
C PRO A 563 -25.22 48.47 -30.58
N HIS A 564 -25.53 47.16 -30.71
CA HIS A 564 -25.69 46.27 -31.92
C HIS A 564 -24.45 45.97 -32.83
N SER A 565 -24.29 44.82 -33.50
CA SER A 565 -25.20 43.75 -33.96
C SER A 565 -24.50 42.38 -34.06
N ALA A 566 -25.31 41.33 -33.95
CA ALA A 566 -24.99 39.95 -34.32
C ALA A 566 -25.23 39.74 -35.82
N GLU A 567 -24.36 39.01 -36.50
CA GLU A 567 -24.71 38.32 -37.75
C GLU A 567 -23.99 36.97 -37.85
N GLN A 568 -24.85 35.94 -37.98
CA GLN A 568 -24.66 34.59 -38.50
C GLN A 568 -23.49 33.74 -37.98
N GLN A 569 -23.70 32.76 -37.09
CA GLN A 569 -24.36 31.48 -37.36
C GLN A 569 -23.90 30.75 -38.62
N ALA A 570 -23.65 29.45 -38.40
CA ALA A 570 -23.80 28.37 -39.37
C ALA A 570 -22.62 28.30 -40.36
N ARG A 571 -22.09 27.15 -40.74
CA ARG A 571 -22.25 25.72 -40.43
C ARG A 571 -21.55 25.10 -41.63
N ASN A 572 -20.97 23.92 -41.44
CA ASN A 572 -20.81 22.92 -42.48
C ASN A 572 -19.81 23.28 -43.60
N SER A 573 -19.04 22.38 -44.17
CA SER A 573 -18.63 21.01 -43.88
C SER A 573 -17.76 20.65 -45.08
N GLU A 574 -16.94 19.63 -44.89
CA GLU A 574 -16.69 18.61 -45.91
C GLU A 574 -15.70 18.87 -47.06
N ILE A 575 -14.76 17.91 -47.07
CA ILE A 575 -14.23 17.19 -48.23
C ILE A 575 -13.04 17.85 -48.93
N GLU A 576 -11.86 17.42 -48.45
CA GLU A 576 -10.94 16.60 -49.25
C GLU A 576 -10.88 16.97 -50.74
N ARG A 577 -9.85 17.75 -51.10
CA ARG A 577 -9.25 17.57 -52.41
C ARG A 577 -7.74 17.81 -52.40
N SER A 578 -7.05 16.71 -52.70
CA SER A 578 -5.83 16.65 -53.52
C SER A 578 -4.49 17.03 -52.88
N LYS A 579 -3.95 16.06 -52.13
CA LYS A 579 -2.73 15.29 -52.49
C LYS A 579 -1.88 15.80 -53.70
N ARG A 580 -0.57 15.92 -53.41
CA ARG A 580 0.63 15.39 -54.14
C ARG A 580 1.58 16.38 -54.85
N LYS A 581 2.86 16.32 -54.38
CA LYS A 581 4.15 16.10 -55.10
C LYS A 581 4.62 17.21 -56.08
N ALA A 582 5.92 17.48 -56.31
CA ALA A 582 7.17 16.77 -56.04
C ALA A 582 8.39 17.73 -56.12
N SER A 583 9.47 17.35 -55.43
CA SER A 583 10.92 17.44 -55.78
C SER A 583 11.40 18.22 -57.01
N VAL A 584 12.52 18.94 -56.87
CA VAL A 584 13.74 18.77 -57.71
C VAL A 584 15.01 19.12 -56.91
N SER A 585 16.03 18.29 -57.11
CA SER A 585 17.42 18.28 -56.63
C SER A 585 18.41 19.03 -57.54
N LEU A 586 19.62 19.33 -57.05
CA LEU A 586 20.97 19.37 -57.69
C LEU A 586 21.79 20.50 -57.02
N SER A 587 23.08 20.44 -56.67
CA SER A 587 24.17 19.45 -56.64
C SER A 587 25.48 20.22 -56.38
N GLY A 588 26.48 19.60 -55.73
CA GLY A 588 27.92 19.94 -55.89
C GLY A 588 28.60 20.47 -54.62
N LEU A 589 29.37 19.63 -53.90
CA LEU A 589 30.87 19.52 -53.91
C LEU A 589 31.49 20.52 -52.88
N ASP A 590 32.29 20.14 -51.87
CA ASP A 590 33.40 19.18 -51.84
C ASP A 590 33.64 18.49 -50.46
N ARG A 591 34.27 17.32 -50.54
CA ARG A 591 34.77 16.42 -49.46
C ARG A 591 36.16 16.89 -48.95
N ILE A 592 36.65 16.41 -47.80
CA ILE A 592 37.59 15.27 -47.68
C ILE A 592 37.47 14.60 -46.28
N LEU A 593 37.60 13.27 -46.29
CA LEU A 593 37.25 12.24 -45.30
C LEU A 593 38.41 11.82 -44.37
N PRO A 594 38.16 11.06 -43.27
CA PRO A 594 39.13 10.17 -42.66
C PRO A 594 39.19 8.77 -43.34
N ILE A 595 40.36 8.14 -43.20
CA ILE A 595 40.82 6.92 -43.88
C ILE A 595 40.26 5.63 -43.23
N THR A 596 39.98 4.66 -44.10
CA THR A 596 39.40 3.34 -43.90
C THR A 596 40.36 2.23 -43.51
N MET A 597 39.76 1.17 -42.96
CA MET A 597 40.15 -0.24 -42.90
C MET A 597 40.95 -0.77 -44.11
N GLY A 598 41.85 -1.71 -43.85
CA GLY A 598 42.48 -2.57 -44.86
C GLY A 598 42.07 -4.03 -44.68
N ASP A 599 41.62 -4.65 -45.78
CA ASP A 599 41.34 -6.07 -45.93
C ASP A 599 42.62 -6.89 -46.16
N ALA A 600 42.64 -8.14 -45.67
CA ALA A 600 43.37 -9.24 -46.30
C ALA A 600 42.53 -10.53 -46.22
N SER A 601 42.22 -11.11 -47.37
CA SER A 601 41.57 -12.42 -47.50
C SER A 601 42.61 -13.50 -47.78
N THR A 602 42.50 -14.66 -47.11
CA THR A 602 42.49 -16.00 -47.74
C THR A 602 42.29 -17.13 -46.71
N SER A 603 41.17 -17.85 -46.90
CA SER A 603 40.89 -19.28 -46.71
C SER A 603 41.12 -20.03 -45.37
N ASN A 604 40.02 -20.67 -44.97
CA ASN A 604 39.83 -21.96 -44.28
C ASN A 604 39.64 -21.97 -42.76
N GLY A 605 38.40 -22.29 -42.36
CA GLY A 605 38.12 -23.08 -41.16
C GLY A 605 37.21 -22.44 -40.10
N THR A 606 35.90 -22.65 -40.26
CA THR A 606 34.90 -22.98 -39.20
C THR A 606 34.74 -22.07 -37.94
N HIS A 607 33.47 -21.65 -37.77
CA HIS A 607 32.79 -21.11 -36.56
C HIS A 607 32.83 -19.60 -36.31
N THR A 608 31.87 -18.86 -36.89
CA THR A 608 31.43 -17.57 -36.35
C THR A 608 30.00 -17.74 -35.81
N GLY A 609 29.90 -17.97 -34.50
CA GLY A 609 28.61 -18.00 -33.81
C GLY A 609 27.88 -16.66 -34.00
N GLY A 610 26.57 -16.72 -34.26
CA GLY A 610 25.73 -15.54 -34.25
C GLY A 610 25.78 -14.80 -32.90
N PRO A 611 25.20 -13.60 -32.81
CA PRO A 611 25.15 -12.85 -31.55
C PRO A 611 24.55 -13.72 -30.45
N LYS A 612 25.19 -13.75 -29.28
CA LYS A 612 24.79 -14.56 -28.11
C LYS A 612 23.35 -14.29 -27.67
N TYR A 613 22.89 -13.04 -27.84
CA TYR A 613 21.56 -12.54 -27.50
C TYR A 613 20.93 -11.78 -28.67
N ASP A 614 19.61 -11.53 -28.63
CA ASP A 614 18.90 -10.77 -29.66
C ASP A 614 19.50 -9.34 -29.83
N PRO A 615 20.10 -9.03 -30.99
CA PRO A 615 20.74 -7.73 -31.22
C PRO A 615 19.72 -6.59 -31.44
N THR A 616 18.44 -6.91 -31.66
CA THR A 616 17.38 -5.93 -31.99
C THR A 616 16.53 -5.50 -30.79
N PHE A 617 16.57 -6.25 -29.68
CA PHE A 617 15.71 -6.01 -28.52
C PHE A 617 15.84 -4.59 -27.95
N THR A 618 17.07 -4.10 -27.70
CA THR A 618 17.29 -2.76 -27.14
C THR A 618 16.72 -1.66 -28.04
N GLN A 619 16.89 -1.77 -29.36
CA GLN A 619 16.37 -0.78 -30.29
C GLN A 619 14.83 -0.77 -30.29
N ARG A 620 14.19 -1.95 -30.20
CA ARG A 620 12.72 -2.05 -30.08
C ARG A 620 12.18 -1.34 -28.83
N VAL A 621 12.89 -1.43 -27.70
CA VAL A 621 12.50 -0.72 -26.46
C VAL A 621 12.66 0.80 -26.61
N ILE A 622 13.75 1.26 -27.23
CA ILE A 622 13.97 2.69 -27.52
C ILE A 622 12.91 3.24 -28.48
N ASP A 623 12.56 2.47 -29.52
CA ASP A 623 11.58 2.86 -30.54
C ASP A 623 10.13 2.87 -30.01
N ALA A 624 9.87 2.26 -28.84
CA ALA A 624 8.57 2.30 -28.16
C ALA A 624 8.25 3.68 -27.54
N ALA A 625 9.21 4.61 -27.51
CA ALA A 625 8.97 5.97 -27.03
C ALA A 625 7.90 6.68 -27.89
N GLY A 626 6.81 7.09 -27.25
CA GLY A 626 5.68 7.74 -27.90
C GLY A 626 6.05 9.05 -28.62
N PRO A 627 5.26 9.47 -29.62
CA PRO A 627 5.57 10.63 -30.46
C PRO A 627 5.56 11.97 -29.70
N ASN A 628 4.90 12.03 -28.54
CA ASN A 628 4.78 13.23 -27.71
C ASN A 628 5.82 13.32 -26.60
N ALA A 629 6.78 12.38 -26.51
CA ALA A 629 7.81 12.42 -25.48
C ALA A 629 8.71 13.66 -25.65
N HIS A 630 9.00 14.35 -24.54
CA HIS A 630 9.88 15.52 -24.54
C HIS A 630 11.27 15.16 -25.10
N PRO A 631 11.88 15.96 -26.00
CA PRO A 631 13.14 15.60 -26.67
C PRO A 631 14.27 15.25 -25.70
N ARG A 632 14.42 16.01 -24.60
CA ARG A 632 15.44 15.73 -23.58
C ARG A 632 15.19 14.43 -22.82
N VAL A 633 13.93 14.09 -22.54
CA VAL A 633 13.58 12.84 -21.86
C VAL A 633 13.88 11.67 -22.80
N LYS A 634 13.53 11.80 -24.08
CA LYS A 634 13.84 10.79 -25.10
C LYS A 634 15.35 10.57 -25.22
N GLU A 635 16.15 11.62 -25.23
CA GLU A 635 17.62 11.53 -25.27
C GLU A 635 18.18 10.79 -24.03
N VAL A 636 17.84 11.23 -22.82
CA VAL A 636 18.37 10.69 -21.56
C VAL A 636 17.93 9.25 -21.34
N VAL A 637 16.63 8.96 -21.47
CA VAL A 637 16.08 7.62 -21.21
C VAL A 637 16.52 6.63 -22.27
N SER A 638 16.64 7.02 -23.55
CA SER A 638 17.17 6.12 -24.59
C SER A 638 18.64 5.77 -24.34
N SER A 639 19.43 6.72 -23.83
CA SER A 639 20.82 6.46 -23.44
C SER A 639 20.87 5.48 -22.26
N LEU A 640 20.07 5.71 -21.22
CA LEU A 640 19.99 4.82 -20.06
C LEU A 640 19.60 3.39 -20.46
N ILE A 641 18.53 3.22 -21.26
CA ILE A 641 18.08 1.91 -21.76
C ILE A 641 19.20 1.19 -22.50
N ARG A 642 19.95 1.91 -23.33
CA ARG A 642 21.07 1.33 -24.07
C ARG A 642 22.14 0.81 -23.12
N HIS A 643 22.62 1.66 -22.21
CA HIS A 643 23.70 1.30 -21.30
C HIS A 643 23.31 0.20 -20.29
N ILE A 644 22.09 0.22 -19.74
CA ILE A 644 21.65 -0.81 -18.79
C ILE A 644 21.44 -2.17 -19.47
N HIS A 645 20.95 -2.20 -20.73
CA HIS A 645 20.85 -3.44 -21.50
C HIS A 645 22.22 -3.98 -21.89
N ASP A 646 23.15 -3.10 -22.26
CA ASP A 646 24.51 -3.51 -22.64
C ASP A 646 25.27 -4.05 -21.42
N TRP A 647 25.17 -3.39 -20.26
CA TRP A 647 25.68 -3.89 -18.98
C TRP A 647 25.08 -5.26 -18.62
N ALA A 648 23.76 -5.42 -18.70
CA ALA A 648 23.10 -6.69 -18.38
C ALA A 648 23.58 -7.84 -19.28
N ARG A 649 23.88 -7.57 -20.55
CA ARG A 649 24.48 -8.56 -21.47
C ARG A 649 25.96 -8.79 -21.20
N GLU A 650 26.70 -7.76 -20.78
CA GLU A 650 28.13 -7.84 -20.49
C GLU A 650 28.40 -8.80 -19.33
N VAL A 651 27.59 -8.73 -18.27
CA VAL A 651 27.75 -9.56 -17.06
C VAL A 651 26.94 -10.85 -17.10
N ASP A 652 26.23 -11.13 -18.20
CA ASP A 652 25.26 -12.23 -18.30
C ASP A 652 24.25 -12.24 -17.12
N LEU A 653 23.70 -11.07 -16.80
CA LEU A 653 22.92 -10.84 -15.58
C LEU A 653 21.80 -11.88 -15.41
N THR A 654 21.85 -12.59 -14.29
CA THR A 654 20.84 -13.60 -13.98
C THR A 654 19.57 -12.96 -13.39
N ALA A 655 18.46 -13.69 -13.43
CA ALA A 655 17.21 -13.23 -12.81
C ALA A 655 17.35 -13.04 -11.29
N ASP A 656 18.15 -13.88 -10.63
CA ASP A 656 18.38 -13.80 -9.19
C ASP A 656 19.22 -12.56 -8.84
N GLU A 657 20.30 -12.29 -9.58
CA GLU A 657 21.10 -11.06 -9.40
C GLU A 657 20.30 -9.79 -9.70
N TRP A 658 19.48 -9.80 -10.76
CA TRP A 658 18.56 -8.69 -11.06
C TRP A 658 17.58 -8.45 -9.91
N TRP A 659 17.04 -9.52 -9.32
CA TRP A 659 16.11 -9.43 -8.20
C TRP A 659 16.77 -8.85 -6.93
N GLU A 660 18.01 -9.24 -6.63
CA GLU A 660 18.78 -8.65 -5.53
C GLU A 660 19.08 -7.16 -5.76
N GLY A 661 19.41 -6.77 -6.99
CA GLY A 661 19.57 -5.35 -7.36
C GLY A 661 18.28 -4.55 -7.18
N LEU A 662 17.13 -5.12 -7.56
CA LEU A 662 15.83 -4.49 -7.37
C LEU A 662 15.46 -4.34 -5.88
N LYS A 663 15.75 -5.35 -5.05
CA LYS A 663 15.58 -5.26 -3.58
C LYS A 663 16.39 -4.11 -2.98
N LEU A 664 17.63 -3.93 -3.42
CA LEU A 664 18.48 -2.84 -2.95
C LEU A 664 17.88 -1.46 -3.29
N ILE A 665 17.38 -1.29 -4.51
CA ILE A 665 16.71 -0.03 -4.95
C ILE A 665 15.45 0.22 -4.11
N ASN A 666 14.62 -0.80 -3.92
CA ASN A 666 13.39 -0.68 -3.13
C ASN A 666 13.68 -0.35 -1.65
N TRP A 667 14.68 -1.01 -1.06
CA TRP A 667 15.12 -0.75 0.31
C TRP A 667 15.61 0.69 0.48
N ALA A 668 16.39 1.21 -0.48
CA ALA A 668 16.84 2.61 -0.46
C ALA A 668 15.68 3.60 -0.50
N GLY A 669 14.63 3.30 -1.29
CA GLY A 669 13.40 4.10 -1.31
C GLY A 669 12.63 4.05 0.01
N GLN A 670 12.49 2.86 0.61
CA GLN A 670 11.75 2.67 1.88
C GLN A 670 12.44 3.29 3.10
N MET A 671 13.77 3.27 3.13
CA MET A 671 14.56 3.84 4.22
C MET A 671 14.73 5.37 4.11
N THR A 672 14.31 5.96 3.00
CA THR A 672 14.38 7.41 2.80
C THR A 672 13.23 8.11 3.52
N ASP A 673 13.56 9.09 4.37
CA ASP A 673 12.63 9.95 5.11
C ASP A 673 13.03 11.45 5.01
N ALA A 674 12.46 12.31 5.85
CA ALA A 674 12.75 13.75 5.85
C ALA A 674 14.15 14.13 6.39
N LYS A 675 14.83 13.23 7.12
CA LYS A 675 16.15 13.42 7.74
C LYS A 675 17.26 12.62 7.05
N ARG A 676 16.92 11.57 6.30
CA ARG A 676 17.83 10.61 5.66
C ARG A 676 17.37 10.27 4.25
N ASN A 677 18.25 10.41 3.26
CA ASN A 677 17.96 10.02 1.87
C ASN A 677 18.91 8.90 1.42
N GLU A 678 18.48 7.64 1.60
CA GLU A 678 19.26 6.47 1.22
C GLU A 678 19.35 6.28 -0.30
N GLY A 679 18.34 6.72 -1.06
CA GLY A 679 18.42 6.70 -2.52
C GLY A 679 19.57 7.57 -3.06
N GLN A 680 19.76 8.75 -2.45
CA GLN A 680 20.92 9.60 -2.72
C GLN A 680 22.21 8.93 -2.26
N LEU A 681 22.26 8.41 -1.04
CA LEU A 681 23.48 7.78 -0.51
C LEU A 681 23.95 6.58 -1.33
N VAL A 682 23.03 5.78 -1.88
CA VAL A 682 23.37 4.72 -2.85
C VAL A 682 24.01 5.30 -4.13
N CYS A 683 23.50 6.41 -4.64
CA CYS A 683 24.12 7.12 -5.78
C CYS A 683 25.52 7.65 -5.44
N ASP A 684 25.72 8.10 -4.20
CA ASP A 684 27.00 8.65 -3.72
C ASP A 684 28.06 7.56 -3.67
N VAL A 685 27.75 6.41 -3.07
CA VAL A 685 28.74 5.33 -2.90
C VAL A 685 29.10 4.63 -4.20
N ILE A 686 28.28 4.73 -5.25
CA ILE A 686 28.65 4.27 -6.61
C ILE A 686 29.35 5.37 -7.43
N GLY A 687 29.50 6.58 -6.88
CA GLY A 687 30.19 7.71 -7.51
C GLY A 687 29.35 8.49 -8.53
N LEU A 688 28.03 8.26 -8.61
CA LEU A 688 27.18 8.91 -9.60
C LEU A 688 26.98 10.40 -9.30
N GLU A 689 26.75 10.79 -8.04
CA GLU A 689 26.57 12.21 -7.68
C GLU A 689 27.84 13.01 -8.00
N SER A 690 29.01 12.50 -7.60
CA SER A 690 30.31 13.12 -7.87
C SER A 690 30.61 13.26 -9.37
N LEU A 691 30.24 12.28 -10.19
CA LEU A 691 30.36 12.37 -11.65
C LEU A 691 29.39 13.42 -12.25
N VAL A 692 28.15 13.47 -11.76
CA VAL A 692 27.16 14.48 -12.19
C VAL A 692 27.63 15.89 -11.83
N ASP A 693 28.21 16.05 -10.65
CA ASP A 693 28.85 17.31 -10.22
C ASP A 693 30.01 17.69 -11.15
N GLU A 694 30.91 16.76 -11.49
CA GLU A 694 32.00 17.03 -12.43
C GLU A 694 31.50 17.48 -13.81
N ILE A 695 30.48 16.80 -14.36
CA ILE A 695 29.85 17.17 -15.64
C ILE A 695 29.24 18.57 -15.55
N THR A 696 28.54 18.85 -14.44
CA THR A 696 27.88 20.14 -14.21
C THR A 696 28.91 21.26 -14.09
N TYR A 697 29.98 21.02 -13.34
CA TYR A 697 31.12 21.92 -13.20
C TYR A 697 31.78 22.18 -14.55
N LYS A 698 32.16 21.14 -15.31
CA LYS A 698 32.81 21.29 -16.63
C LYS A 698 31.94 22.08 -17.62
N LYS A 699 30.65 21.76 -17.71
CA LYS A 699 29.71 22.54 -18.54
C LYS A 699 29.55 23.97 -18.07
N ALA A 700 29.70 24.23 -16.77
CA ALA A 700 29.68 25.56 -16.20
C ALA A 700 31.00 26.32 -16.36
N SER A 701 32.14 25.61 -16.42
CA SER A 701 33.52 26.12 -16.43
C SER A 701 34.20 26.11 -17.79
N GLU A 702 33.56 25.57 -18.85
CA GLU A 702 33.93 25.79 -20.27
C GLU A 702 34.09 27.28 -20.66
N ALA A 703 33.75 28.21 -19.74
CA ALA A 703 33.96 29.64 -19.85
C ALA A 703 35.05 30.25 -18.93
N ALA A 704 35.66 29.53 -17.97
CA ALA A 704 36.66 30.09 -17.04
C ALA A 704 37.37 29.03 -16.16
N ASP A 705 38.67 28.77 -16.37
CA ASP A 705 39.59 27.99 -15.49
C ASP A 705 39.86 28.67 -14.12
N VAL A 706 38.93 29.48 -13.61
CA VAL A 706 39.21 30.44 -12.52
C VAL A 706 38.15 30.50 -11.42
N ALA A 707 37.23 29.53 -11.40
CA ALA A 707 36.14 29.42 -10.42
C ALA A 707 36.39 28.30 -9.40
N THR A 708 35.95 28.49 -8.16
CA THR A 708 36.01 27.45 -7.12
C THR A 708 35.26 26.20 -7.56
N GLN A 709 35.85 25.02 -7.36
CA GLN A 709 35.23 23.76 -7.75
C GLN A 709 33.98 23.49 -6.91
N SER A 710 32.92 23.01 -7.56
CA SER A 710 31.75 22.49 -6.84
C SER A 710 32.04 21.12 -6.24
N ALA A 711 31.18 20.67 -5.33
CA ALA A 711 31.16 19.32 -4.80
C ALA A 711 29.72 18.94 -4.44
N ILE A 712 29.50 17.65 -4.17
CA ILE A 712 28.21 17.10 -3.76
C ILE A 712 27.65 17.82 -2.51
N LEU A 713 26.32 17.90 -2.41
CA LEU A 713 25.67 18.55 -1.26
C LEU A 713 25.76 17.67 0.00
N GLY A 714 25.64 16.35 -0.19
CA GLY A 714 25.45 15.40 0.90
C GLY A 714 24.06 15.50 1.55
N PRO A 715 23.67 14.50 2.37
CA PRO A 715 22.29 14.38 2.87
C PRO A 715 21.98 15.25 4.10
N PHE A 716 22.97 15.96 4.66
CA PHE A 716 22.86 16.61 5.97
C PHE A 716 22.70 18.14 5.92
N TYR A 717 22.39 18.72 4.76
CA TYR A 717 22.04 20.13 4.67
C TYR A 717 20.66 20.38 5.30
N ARG A 718 20.52 21.49 6.04
CA ARG A 718 19.26 21.95 6.64
C ARG A 718 18.94 23.36 6.17
N ASP A 719 17.69 23.56 5.75
CA ASP A 719 17.19 24.88 5.37
C ASP A 719 17.15 25.84 6.57
N ASN A 720 17.29 27.13 6.27
CA ASN A 720 17.22 28.25 7.22
C ASN A 720 18.20 28.15 8.41
N PRO A 721 19.52 27.94 8.19
CA PRO A 721 20.49 27.99 9.28
C PRO A 721 20.50 29.39 9.95
N PRO A 722 20.93 29.48 11.22
CA PRO A 722 20.94 30.74 11.96
C PRO A 722 21.82 31.78 11.27
N GLN A 723 21.30 33.01 11.14
CA GLN A 723 22.09 34.14 10.63
C GLN A 723 23.04 34.66 11.70
N LEU A 724 24.33 34.63 11.42
CA LEU A 724 25.40 34.99 12.34
C LEU A 724 26.23 36.16 11.81
N LYS A 725 26.87 36.91 12.71
CA LYS A 725 27.71 38.05 12.35
C LYS A 725 29.13 37.56 12.02
N LYS A 726 29.83 38.29 11.16
CA LYS A 726 31.25 38.06 10.87
C LYS A 726 32.05 37.95 12.17
N GLY A 727 32.69 36.80 12.38
CA GLY A 727 33.47 36.48 13.58
C GLY A 727 32.70 35.81 14.73
N ASP A 728 31.43 35.46 14.55
CA ASP A 728 30.70 34.60 15.49
C ASP A 728 31.15 33.15 15.38
N SER A 729 30.77 32.32 16.36
CA SER A 729 31.04 30.87 16.36
C SER A 729 29.85 30.08 15.86
N ILE A 730 30.07 29.11 14.98
CA ILE A 730 29.06 28.10 14.62
C ILE A 730 29.00 26.95 15.63
N SER A 731 30.03 26.79 16.48
CA SER A 731 30.04 25.78 17.53
C SER A 731 29.38 26.31 18.81
N HIS A 732 28.42 25.55 19.32
CA HIS A 732 27.73 25.73 20.59
C HIS A 732 28.02 24.54 21.52
N ASN A 733 28.22 24.79 22.81
CA ASN A 733 28.65 23.77 23.77
C ASN A 733 29.84 22.94 23.26
N THR A 734 30.85 23.65 22.73
CA THR A 734 32.01 23.05 22.04
C THR A 734 32.62 21.90 22.83
N PRO A 735 32.74 20.70 22.24
CA PRO A 735 33.35 19.55 22.90
C PRO A 735 34.76 19.86 23.42
N ALA A 736 35.11 19.30 24.58
CA ALA A 736 36.40 19.58 25.23
C ALA A 736 37.61 19.07 24.43
N ASP A 737 37.40 18.08 23.58
CA ASP A 737 38.40 17.50 22.67
C ASP A 737 38.46 18.21 21.31
N ALA A 738 37.59 19.20 21.05
CA ALA A 738 37.58 19.93 19.80
C ALA A 738 38.76 20.90 19.68
N VAL A 739 39.32 20.98 18.47
CA VAL A 739 40.32 21.99 18.10
C VAL A 739 39.59 23.14 17.42
N VAL A 740 39.47 24.29 18.09
CA VAL A 740 38.78 25.46 17.51
C VAL A 740 39.65 26.16 16.47
N ALA A 741 39.07 26.43 15.30
CA ALA A 741 39.68 27.12 14.18
C ALA A 741 38.96 28.44 13.87
N TYR A 742 39.71 29.45 13.44
CA TYR A 742 39.16 30.68 12.86
C TYR A 742 39.22 30.59 11.33
N MET A 743 38.07 30.45 10.69
CA MET A 743 37.96 30.37 9.23
C MET A 743 37.58 31.74 8.67
N TYR A 744 38.27 32.17 7.61
CA TYR A 744 38.04 33.47 6.98
C TYR A 744 38.44 33.47 5.51
N GLY A 745 37.99 34.48 4.75
CA GLY A 745 38.39 34.65 3.37
C GLY A 745 37.59 35.73 2.66
N THR A 746 37.70 35.75 1.33
CA THR A 746 36.99 36.69 0.47
C THR A 746 36.22 35.95 -0.63
N VAL A 747 35.00 36.39 -0.92
CA VAL A 747 34.26 35.95 -2.11
C VAL A 747 34.48 36.95 -3.25
N VAL A 748 34.87 36.46 -4.42
CA VAL A 748 35.19 37.27 -5.60
C VAL A 748 34.44 36.79 -6.85
N ASP A 749 34.30 37.67 -7.82
CA ASP A 749 33.91 37.34 -9.18
C ASP A 749 35.02 36.51 -9.85
N ALA A 750 34.69 35.32 -10.35
CA ALA A 750 35.64 34.41 -10.98
C ALA A 750 36.33 35.02 -12.20
N VAL A 751 35.67 35.93 -12.92
CA VAL A 751 36.18 36.60 -14.13
C VAL A 751 36.88 37.90 -13.78
N THR A 752 36.20 38.82 -13.07
CA THR A 752 36.73 40.17 -12.83
C THR A 752 37.67 40.25 -11.63
N LYS A 753 37.70 39.21 -10.78
CA LYS A 753 38.45 39.13 -9.52
C LYS A 753 38.12 40.24 -8.51
N LYS A 754 36.99 40.92 -8.71
CA LYS A 754 36.49 41.93 -7.76
C LYS A 754 35.76 41.27 -6.60
N PRO A 755 35.84 41.83 -5.38
CA PRO A 755 35.10 41.32 -4.24
C PRO A 755 33.59 41.44 -4.44
N LEU A 756 32.85 40.47 -3.89
CA LEU A 756 31.40 40.40 -3.95
C LEU A 756 30.80 40.65 -2.57
N GLN A 757 30.11 41.78 -2.44
CA GLN A 757 29.33 42.13 -1.25
C GLN A 757 27.97 41.41 -1.26
N GLY A 758 27.49 41.04 -0.07
CA GLY A 758 26.13 40.53 0.11
C GLY A 758 25.96 39.07 -0.31
N VAL A 759 27.06 38.33 -0.47
CA VAL A 759 27.02 36.89 -0.73
C VAL A 759 26.61 36.20 0.56
N LYS A 760 25.55 35.38 0.48
CA LYS A 760 25.14 34.50 1.57
C LYS A 760 26.00 33.25 1.54
N LEU A 761 26.61 32.94 2.68
CA LEU A 761 27.46 31.77 2.89
C LEU A 761 26.84 30.89 3.96
N ASP A 762 26.28 29.76 3.55
CA ASP A 762 25.83 28.72 4.46
C ASP A 762 26.99 27.76 4.72
N VAL A 763 27.22 27.42 5.99
CA VAL A 763 28.28 26.52 6.43
C VAL A 763 27.71 25.47 7.38
N TRP A 764 28.16 24.22 7.24
CA TRP A 764 27.88 23.15 8.19
C TRP A 764 28.98 22.09 8.23
N GLU A 765 29.18 21.48 9.39
CA GLU A 765 30.15 20.39 9.63
C GLU A 765 29.67 19.43 10.73
N ALA A 766 30.30 18.26 10.83
CA ALA A 766 30.07 17.29 11.90
C ALA A 766 30.86 17.65 13.16
N SER A 767 30.37 17.22 14.33
CA SER A 767 31.07 17.38 15.61
C SER A 767 32.24 16.41 15.76
N THR A 768 32.97 16.45 16.89
CA THR A 768 34.14 15.58 17.16
C THR A 768 33.80 14.09 17.25
N ASN A 769 32.53 13.76 17.49
CA ASN A 769 32.01 12.39 17.45
C ASN A 769 31.66 11.91 16.03
N GLY A 770 31.83 12.75 15.00
CA GLY A 770 31.52 12.43 13.62
C GLY A 770 30.03 12.46 13.28
N LEU A 771 29.20 13.05 14.13
CA LEU A 771 27.76 13.21 13.89
C LEU A 771 27.40 14.67 13.65
N TYR A 772 26.52 14.89 12.67
CA TYR A 772 25.81 16.17 12.55
C TYR A 772 24.73 16.24 13.63
N GLU A 773 24.39 17.46 14.04
CA GLU A 773 23.39 17.71 15.09
C GLU A 773 22.05 16.97 14.87
N GLN A 774 21.55 16.86 13.63
CA GLN A 774 20.31 16.14 13.33
C GLN A 774 20.36 14.62 13.59
N GLN A 775 21.55 14.08 13.86
CA GLN A 775 21.81 12.68 14.18
C GLN A 775 22.13 12.47 15.68
N ASP A 776 22.24 13.55 16.46
CA ASP A 776 22.72 13.52 17.84
C ASP A 776 21.91 14.49 18.71
N ASP A 777 20.92 13.94 19.41
CA ASP A 777 20.01 14.69 20.30
C ASP A 777 20.73 15.43 21.44
N ASN A 778 22.02 15.16 21.69
CA ASN A 778 22.81 15.88 22.69
C ASN A 778 23.40 17.20 22.17
N GLN A 779 23.36 17.44 20.86
CA GLN A 779 23.80 18.70 20.28
C GLN A 779 22.68 19.75 20.36
N VAL A 780 23.08 21.02 20.52
CA VAL A 780 22.13 22.14 20.49
C VAL A 780 21.56 22.25 19.07
N GLU A 781 20.27 22.54 18.94
CA GLU A 781 19.63 22.80 17.64
C GLU A 781 20.49 23.72 16.75
N HIS A 782 20.75 23.29 15.51
CA HIS A 782 21.65 23.97 14.56
C HIS A 782 23.12 24.15 15.01
N ASN A 783 23.62 23.35 15.95
CA ASN A 783 25.05 23.31 16.28
C ASN A 783 25.91 23.02 15.03
N LEU A 784 27.05 23.70 14.93
CA LEU A 784 27.99 23.63 13.81
C LEU A 784 27.36 24.00 12.46
N ARG A 785 26.37 24.90 12.48
CA ARG A 785 25.72 25.46 11.28
C ARG A 785 25.61 26.98 11.38
N GLY A 786 25.63 27.66 10.24
CA GLY A 786 25.38 29.10 10.21
C GLY A 786 25.28 29.67 8.82
N GLN A 787 24.64 30.84 8.69
CA GLN A 787 24.63 31.68 7.50
C GLN A 787 25.32 33.00 7.79
N PHE A 788 26.31 33.33 6.97
CA PHE A 788 27.03 34.60 7.02
C PHE A 788 26.75 35.41 5.75
N THR A 789 27.01 36.71 5.81
CA THR A 789 26.92 37.60 4.64
C THR A 789 28.23 38.34 4.47
N THR A 790 28.80 38.33 3.26
CA THR A 790 30.04 39.04 2.98
C THR A 790 29.87 40.56 3.08
N ASP A 791 30.91 41.23 3.59
CA ASP A 791 30.93 42.69 3.69
C ASP A 791 31.26 43.40 2.36
N GLU A 792 31.44 44.72 2.40
CA GLU A 792 31.76 45.56 1.24
C GLU A 792 33.08 45.20 0.54
N ASN A 793 34.00 44.53 1.25
CA ASN A 793 35.25 44.01 0.70
C ASN A 793 35.14 42.54 0.30
N GLY A 794 33.92 41.97 0.32
CA GLY A 794 33.65 40.57 0.03
C GLY A 794 34.13 39.62 1.12
N GLU A 795 34.51 40.13 2.29
CA GLU A 795 35.12 39.32 3.33
C GLU A 795 34.09 38.62 4.21
N TYR A 796 34.44 37.42 4.68
CA TYR A 796 33.70 36.65 5.66
C TYR A 796 34.66 36.08 6.72
N ALA A 797 34.11 35.74 7.89
CA ALA A 797 34.85 35.01 8.92
C ALA A 797 33.92 34.42 9.97
N TRP A 798 34.33 33.31 10.59
CA TRP A 798 33.66 32.68 11.74
C TRP A 798 34.63 31.78 12.52
N TYR A 799 34.24 31.39 13.73
CA TYR A 799 34.89 30.31 14.49
C TYR A 799 34.15 29.01 14.25
N CYS A 800 34.90 27.95 13.97
CA CYS A 800 34.42 26.59 13.75
C CYS A 800 35.35 25.61 14.48
N ILE A 801 35.16 24.32 14.30
CA ILE A 801 36.15 23.33 14.74
C ILE A 801 36.97 22.86 13.55
N VAL A 802 38.13 22.25 13.78
CA VAL A 802 38.80 21.46 12.76
C VAL A 802 37.94 20.20 12.56
N PRO A 803 37.45 19.92 11.34
CA PRO A 803 36.52 18.82 11.12
C PRO A 803 37.19 17.46 11.39
N THR A 804 36.39 16.46 11.77
CA THR A 804 36.87 15.09 11.98
C THR A 804 36.35 14.15 10.89
N PRO A 805 37.12 13.10 10.51
CA PRO A 805 36.61 12.10 9.58
C PRO A 805 35.49 11.29 10.23
N TYR A 806 34.44 10.99 9.47
CA TYR A 806 33.27 10.30 9.99
C TYR A 806 32.75 9.24 9.03
N PRO A 807 32.13 8.17 9.53
CA PRO A 807 31.47 7.19 8.69
C PRO A 807 30.11 7.71 8.20
N ILE A 808 29.78 7.54 6.91
CA ILE A 808 28.39 7.61 6.47
C ILE A 808 27.58 6.48 7.12
N PRO A 809 26.24 6.59 7.17
CA PRO A 809 25.38 5.51 7.68
C PRO A 809 25.73 4.17 7.02
N PHE A 810 26.06 3.17 7.85
CA PHE A 810 26.57 1.85 7.42
C PHE A 810 25.59 0.70 7.69
N ASP A 811 24.41 1.06 8.18
CA ASP A 811 23.26 0.22 8.56
C ASP A 811 22.22 0.07 7.43
N GLY A 812 22.30 0.92 6.39
CA GLY A 812 21.36 0.97 5.28
C GLY A 812 21.84 0.27 3.99
N PRO A 813 21.08 0.39 2.87
CA PRO A 813 21.43 -0.22 1.58
C PRO A 813 22.76 0.28 1.03
N ALA A 814 23.09 1.56 1.17
CA ALA A 814 24.40 2.08 0.77
C ALA A 814 25.53 1.43 1.60
N GLY A 815 25.32 1.31 2.91
CA GLY A 815 26.23 0.60 3.81
C GLY A 815 26.41 -0.87 3.43
N LYS A 816 25.31 -1.57 3.13
CA LYS A 816 25.37 -2.97 2.68
C LYS A 816 26.12 -3.12 1.36
N LEU A 817 25.92 -2.19 0.42
CA LEU A 817 26.64 -2.18 -0.85
C LEU A 817 28.14 -2.02 -0.63
N LEU A 818 28.55 -1.08 0.25
CA LEU A 818 29.96 -0.92 0.63
C LEU A 818 30.53 -2.19 1.27
N GLN A 819 29.79 -2.86 2.17
CA GLN A 819 30.23 -4.12 2.79
C GLN A 819 30.46 -5.24 1.76
N VAL A 820 29.54 -5.40 0.80
CA VAL A 820 29.66 -6.43 -0.24
C VAL A 820 30.80 -6.11 -1.21
N LEU A 821 31.12 -4.83 -1.40
CA LEU A 821 32.26 -4.36 -2.18
C LEU A 821 33.58 -4.31 -1.38
N ASP A 822 33.58 -4.72 -0.11
CA ASP A 822 34.73 -4.62 0.81
C ASP A 822 35.30 -3.20 0.93
N ARG A 823 34.41 -2.21 1.07
CA ARG A 823 34.73 -0.78 1.20
C ARG A 823 34.34 -0.23 2.57
N HIS A 824 35.11 0.75 3.06
CA HIS A 824 34.81 1.44 4.31
C HIS A 824 33.77 2.56 4.14
N PRO A 825 33.05 2.95 5.21
CA PRO A 825 32.09 4.05 5.17
C PRO A 825 32.69 5.44 5.43
N TYR A 826 33.99 5.54 5.72
CA TYR A 826 34.57 6.82 6.14
C TYR A 826 34.68 7.84 5.00
N ARG A 827 34.28 9.07 5.32
CA ARG A 827 34.61 10.28 4.59
C ARG A 827 35.76 11.00 5.28
N PRO A 828 36.65 11.68 4.54
CA PRO A 828 37.65 12.55 5.12
C PRO A 828 36.98 13.71 5.87
N SER A 829 37.70 14.33 6.79
CA SER A 829 37.27 15.52 7.51
C SER A 829 37.03 16.67 6.55
N HIS A 830 35.82 17.23 6.56
CA HIS A 830 35.43 18.32 5.67
C HIS A 830 34.44 19.31 6.29
N ILE A 831 34.39 20.51 5.70
CA ILE A 831 33.40 21.55 5.96
C ILE A 831 32.62 21.80 4.68
N HIS A 832 31.29 21.83 4.76
CA HIS A 832 30.44 22.16 3.62
C HIS A 832 30.18 23.67 3.52
N LEU A 833 30.03 24.15 2.28
CA LEU A 833 29.76 25.54 1.97
C LEU A 833 28.74 25.66 0.85
N ILE A 834 27.76 26.55 1.01
CA ILE A 834 26.96 27.06 -0.11
C ILE A 834 27.15 28.58 -0.20
N ALA A 835 27.48 29.07 -1.39
CA ALA A 835 27.60 30.49 -1.68
C ALA A 835 26.54 30.94 -2.70
N LEU A 836 25.74 31.93 -2.30
CA LEU A 836 24.58 32.42 -3.06
C LEU A 836 24.59 33.95 -3.14
N VAL A 837 24.48 34.48 -4.36
CA VAL A 837 24.25 35.90 -4.63
C VAL A 837 23.58 36.09 -5.98
N ASP A 838 22.70 37.08 -6.09
CA ASP A 838 21.99 37.38 -7.34
C ASP A 838 22.96 37.70 -8.48
N GLY A 839 22.66 37.16 -9.67
CA GLY A 839 23.47 37.34 -10.87
C GLY A 839 24.68 36.42 -10.98
N TYR A 840 24.88 35.49 -10.04
CA TYR A 840 25.93 34.47 -10.07
C TYR A 840 25.33 33.07 -9.98
N LYS A 841 26.04 32.08 -10.53
CA LYS A 841 25.68 30.68 -10.37
C LYS A 841 25.86 30.30 -8.89
N PRO A 842 24.87 29.66 -8.24
CA PRO A 842 25.05 29.11 -6.90
C PRO A 842 26.24 28.15 -6.89
N LEU A 843 27.03 28.19 -5.82
CA LEU A 843 28.12 27.24 -5.60
C LEU A 843 27.80 26.40 -4.37
N THR A 844 27.65 25.10 -4.56
CA THR A 844 27.71 24.10 -3.49
C THR A 844 29.09 23.46 -3.55
N THR A 845 29.82 23.44 -2.44
CA THR A 845 31.16 22.87 -2.35
C THR A 845 31.44 22.36 -0.94
N GLN A 846 32.59 21.74 -0.77
CA GLN A 846 33.14 21.34 0.52
C GLN A 846 34.66 21.41 0.47
N ILE A 847 35.29 21.60 1.61
CA ILE A 847 36.76 21.67 1.75
C ILE A 847 37.24 20.57 2.68
N PHE A 848 38.42 20.01 2.39
CA PHE A 848 38.96 18.83 3.08
C PHE A 848 40.26 19.16 3.79
N ASP A 849 40.42 18.74 5.05
CA ASP A 849 41.71 18.91 5.74
C ASP A 849 42.80 18.03 5.11
N LYS A 850 43.92 18.62 4.72
CA LYS A 850 45.08 17.92 4.16
C LYS A 850 45.62 16.80 5.05
N ASN A 851 45.36 16.85 6.36
CA ASN A 851 45.83 15.85 7.32
C ASN A 851 44.82 14.73 7.53
N SER A 852 43.70 14.73 6.80
CA SER A 852 42.68 13.71 6.94
C SER A 852 43.17 12.34 6.47
N LYS A 853 42.76 11.29 7.17
CA LYS A 853 43.16 9.92 6.85
C LYS A 853 42.59 9.41 5.53
N TYR A 854 41.39 9.86 5.15
CA TYR A 854 40.60 9.24 4.07
C TYR A 854 40.54 10.09 2.79
N LEU A 855 41.59 10.86 2.48
CA LEU A 855 41.63 11.71 1.29
C LEU A 855 41.67 10.91 -0.01
N ASP A 856 42.43 9.82 -0.02
CA ASP A 856 42.66 9.00 -1.23
C ASP A 856 41.56 7.93 -1.42
N ASP A 857 40.71 7.70 -0.43
CA ASP A 857 39.73 6.62 -0.39
C ASP A 857 38.34 7.03 0.15
N ASP A 858 37.96 8.31 0.00
CA ASP A 858 36.62 8.82 0.36
C ASP A 858 35.48 7.91 -0.16
N SER A 859 34.59 7.49 0.75
CA SER A 859 33.51 6.53 0.43
C SER A 859 32.54 7.03 -0.65
N VAL A 860 32.49 8.34 -0.90
CA VAL A 860 31.60 8.99 -1.89
C VAL A 860 32.34 9.74 -3.02
N PHE A 861 33.67 9.57 -3.11
CA PHE A 861 34.48 10.11 -4.21
C PHE A 861 34.38 11.63 -4.44
N ALA A 862 34.26 12.41 -3.37
CA ALA A 862 33.99 13.84 -3.48
C ALA A 862 35.24 14.72 -3.28
N VAL A 863 36.39 14.12 -2.94
CA VAL A 863 37.68 14.82 -2.80
C VAL A 863 38.19 15.28 -4.16
N LYS A 864 38.64 16.54 -4.21
CA LYS A 864 39.31 17.14 -5.36
C LYS A 864 40.52 17.90 -4.85
N ASP A 865 41.65 17.84 -5.56
CA ASP A 865 42.92 18.43 -5.13
C ASP A 865 42.78 19.93 -4.76
N ASP A 866 42.02 20.68 -5.54
CA ASP A 866 41.79 22.13 -5.33
C ASP A 866 40.93 22.45 -4.09
N LEU A 867 40.27 21.44 -3.51
CA LEU A 867 39.42 21.58 -2.33
C LEU A 867 40.13 21.10 -1.05
N ILE A 868 41.38 20.65 -1.14
CA ILE A 868 42.20 20.27 0.02
C ILE A 868 42.82 21.54 0.64
N VAL A 869 42.63 21.73 1.94
CA VAL A 869 43.03 22.91 2.69
C VAL A 869 43.94 22.58 3.87
N ASP A 870 44.66 23.59 4.37
CA ASP A 870 45.62 23.45 5.48
C ASP A 870 45.19 24.30 6.68
N PHE A 871 44.85 23.65 7.80
CA PHE A 871 44.61 24.32 9.07
C PHE A 871 45.94 24.61 9.78
N ILE A 872 46.37 25.86 9.71
CA ILE A 872 47.65 26.32 10.28
C ILE A 872 47.48 26.84 11.71
N ASP A 873 48.58 26.95 12.46
CA ASP A 873 48.56 27.47 13.84
C ASP A 873 48.22 28.96 13.88
N ARG A 874 47.22 29.32 14.69
CA ARG A 874 46.84 30.71 14.96
C ARG A 874 47.50 31.19 16.25
N LYS A 875 48.09 32.39 16.22
CA LYS A 875 48.75 33.01 17.39
C LYS A 875 48.02 34.27 17.81
N GLY A 876 47.89 34.47 19.12
CA GLY A 876 47.34 35.70 19.71
C GLY A 876 45.82 35.78 19.77
N ASP A 877 45.11 34.68 19.45
CA ASP A 877 43.66 34.57 19.60
C ASP A 877 43.34 33.60 20.74
N PRO A 878 42.73 34.05 21.84
CA PRO A 878 42.41 33.18 22.97
C PRO A 878 41.27 32.18 22.67
N LYS A 879 40.53 32.35 21.57
CA LYS A 879 39.38 31.50 21.21
C LYS A 879 39.74 30.34 20.29
N ALA A 880 40.80 30.49 19.48
CA ALA A 880 41.17 29.52 18.46
C ALA A 880 42.67 29.25 18.44
N THR A 881 43.04 27.99 18.29
CA THR A 881 44.44 27.56 18.16
C THR A 881 44.83 27.35 16.70
N LYS A 882 43.84 27.25 15.80
CA LYS A 882 44.02 27.07 14.36
C LYS A 882 43.37 28.19 13.57
N GLU A 883 43.80 28.36 12.32
CA GLU A 883 43.13 29.21 11.34
C GLU A 883 43.14 28.58 9.95
N LEU A 884 42.16 28.99 9.15
CA LEU A 884 42.03 28.62 7.76
C LEU A 884 41.63 29.84 6.94
N ARG A 885 42.44 30.17 5.93
CA ARG A 885 42.04 31.12 4.89
C ARG A 885 41.51 30.37 3.68
N TYR A 886 40.30 30.69 3.21
CA TYR A 886 39.71 30.10 2.02
C TYR A 886 38.98 31.14 1.16
N ASP A 887 39.49 31.41 -0.04
CA ASP A 887 38.90 32.40 -0.95
C ASP A 887 37.97 31.70 -1.95
N ILE A 888 36.77 32.26 -2.18
CA ILE A 888 35.73 31.66 -3.03
C ILE A 888 35.56 32.50 -4.30
N ALA A 889 35.56 31.88 -5.47
CA ALA A 889 35.35 32.53 -6.76
C ALA A 889 34.04 32.06 -7.42
N LEU A 890 33.07 32.97 -7.57
CA LEU A 890 31.75 32.69 -8.15
C LEU A 890 31.65 33.06 -9.64
N VAL A 891 30.98 32.21 -10.42
CA VAL A 891 30.79 32.42 -11.86
C VAL A 891 29.56 33.31 -12.11
N PRO A 892 29.69 34.45 -12.81
CA PRO A 892 28.53 35.27 -13.15
C PRO A 892 27.61 34.56 -14.15
N ILE A 893 26.29 34.74 -13.98
CA ILE A 893 25.29 34.28 -14.95
C ILE A 893 25.31 35.26 -16.13
N PRO A 894 25.45 34.78 -17.39
CA PRO A 894 25.35 35.65 -18.55
C PRO A 894 24.02 36.40 -18.55
N LYS A 895 24.06 37.73 -18.70
CA LYS A 895 22.83 38.49 -18.94
C LYS A 895 22.21 37.98 -20.25
N GLN A 896 21.04 37.34 -20.16
CA GLN A 896 20.23 36.97 -21.31
C GLN A 896 19.66 38.21 -22.00
#